data_AF-F2UK16-F1
#
_entry.id   AF-F2UK16-F1
#
_cell.length_a   1.000
_cell.length_b   1.000
_cell.length_c   1.000
_cell.angle_alpha   90.00
_cell.angle_beta   90.00
_cell.angle_gamma   90.00
#
_symmetry.space_group_name_H-M   'P 1'
#
loop_
_entity.id
_entity.type
_entity.pdbx_description
1 polymer ?
#
loop_
_entity_poly.entity_id
_entity_poly.type
_entity_poly.pdbx_seq_one_letter_code
_entity_poly.pdbx_strand_id
1 'polypeptide(L)'
;MVLYYDSVPGMEDYVILSPQWAVDMMTRVIRNFDLHRDVRDSEARAVGAQLWDDLVDRGILHRRLLEVLWNDVDSNLVDPFLHLMMQYGLCIEYSPPKLVDSRKALIRANSGHGDSADGSEGVDTRAREQQYLVPPILPMTIRHNNSAMASVSLSTTAAQQVNPFVGHEEKTAYVAFSLKQFKQSASVQVEHAQHASFLPEGLFTVVLAHVMAHAQHGASQEPKLSRTHAVCFMESTKLELQLVPAVGGIKMKITSAQPRAMLHMLPTMISEAARERYPELKSNLLLPFDDKTLLFFEDVLHHHKSKQDMWVDEQLLSPDDLITKYRPLLPVLGLQDKYDVFISYRQRASSGLVALHPRLEQRNLVAFLDANNLETGLNFKLSFMTAIGLSLVACPIVSAATIMQMRQLQHSDYCDNVLLEWMTMLALREYQRAHEEDEKEQQHAKIRLHRIVPVILGSTWHNANDSGMSGAEAGEYDSRDNMKQLAMTLPDAVSKQTAAALDQYFTQVLHLPPPQRHKSVRQVVLSLFDIDAVVALDAAVDRRSQLHEIAEKVRQVVVSARSEEQAKNGGATARRSTQSSSSSSSSTTAAILATPPPAPPSPSSPSSSSSPFEPELTAWLTRHSLLEHVQLALEEHGIHSIEDLLDLVTEDILTVKVLMATGVKMGCANKLIRLAKKHHADSSTA
;
A
#
# COMPACT_ATOMS: atom_id res chain seq x y z
N MET A 1 7.90 39.88 -23.63
CA MET A 1 7.88 38.45 -23.23
C MET A 1 6.48 38.16 -22.73
N VAL A 2 5.84 37.09 -23.20
CA VAL A 2 4.50 36.65 -22.78
C VAL A 2 4.59 35.21 -22.27
N LEU A 3 3.66 34.78 -21.41
CA LEU A 3 3.59 33.39 -20.93
C LEU A 3 2.36 32.72 -21.53
N TYR A 4 2.55 31.49 -22.02
CA TYR A 4 1.51 30.64 -22.58
C TYR A 4 1.73 29.21 -22.11
N TYR A 5 0.66 28.54 -21.67
CA TYR A 5 0.70 27.20 -21.11
C TYR A 5 -0.40 26.35 -21.76
N ASP A 6 -0.01 25.51 -22.70
CA ASP A 6 -0.90 24.58 -23.42
C ASP A 6 -1.09 23.23 -22.71
N SER A 7 -0.28 22.96 -21.68
CA SER A 7 -0.27 21.71 -20.93
C SER A 7 -0.94 21.80 -19.56
N VAL A 8 -1.29 23.02 -19.10
CA VAL A 8 -2.01 23.23 -17.84
C VAL A 8 -3.51 23.27 -18.16
N PRO A 9 -4.36 22.42 -17.57
CA PRO A 9 -5.79 22.41 -17.84
C PRO A 9 -6.46 23.77 -17.63
N GLY A 10 -7.15 24.26 -18.65
CA GLY A 10 -7.87 25.53 -18.67
C GLY A 10 -7.00 26.76 -18.95
N MET A 11 -5.66 26.65 -18.99
CA MET A 11 -4.79 27.76 -19.35
C MET A 11 -4.63 27.94 -20.86
N GLU A 12 -5.03 26.94 -21.67
CA GLU A 12 -5.00 26.99 -23.14
C GLU A 12 -5.85 28.13 -23.71
N ASP A 13 -6.87 28.56 -22.97
CA ASP A 13 -7.77 29.67 -23.30
C ASP A 13 -7.19 31.05 -22.96
N TYR A 14 -6.03 31.10 -22.28
CA TYR A 14 -5.45 32.34 -21.77
C TYR A 14 -4.01 32.56 -22.26
N VAL A 15 -3.67 33.82 -22.50
CA VAL A 15 -2.29 34.26 -22.74
C VAL A 15 -1.96 35.34 -21.72
N ILE A 16 -0.95 35.11 -20.90
CA ILE A 16 -0.50 36.09 -19.91
C ILE A 16 0.41 37.10 -20.62
N LEU A 17 -0.14 38.29 -20.88
CA LEU A 17 0.56 39.37 -21.59
C LEU A 17 1.70 39.98 -20.76
N SER A 18 1.59 39.93 -19.43
CA SER A 18 2.59 40.46 -18.50
C SER A 18 3.05 39.35 -17.54
N PRO A 19 4.28 38.84 -17.65
CA PRO A 19 4.83 37.89 -16.70
C PRO A 19 4.82 38.41 -15.25
N GLN A 20 4.95 39.74 -15.08
CA GLN A 20 4.88 40.37 -13.76
C GLN A 20 3.52 40.20 -13.11
N TRP A 21 2.43 40.25 -13.89
CA TRP A 21 1.08 40.01 -13.35
C TRP A 21 0.97 38.63 -12.70
N ALA A 22 1.53 37.59 -13.33
CA ALA A 22 1.53 36.24 -12.76
C ALA A 22 2.32 36.18 -11.44
N VAL A 23 3.49 36.83 -11.39
CA VAL A 23 4.29 36.95 -10.17
C VAL A 23 3.51 37.69 -9.08
N ASP A 24 2.84 38.80 -9.42
CA ASP A 24 2.03 39.57 -8.48
C ASP A 24 0.85 38.75 -7.95
N MET A 25 0.21 37.92 -8.78
CA MET A 25 -0.87 37.04 -8.32
C MET A 25 -0.35 35.97 -7.36
N MET A 26 0.73 35.29 -7.72
CA MET A 26 1.34 34.24 -6.89
C MET A 26 1.85 34.81 -5.56
N THR A 27 2.44 36.02 -5.56
CA THR A 27 2.97 36.66 -4.34
C THR A 27 1.92 37.19 -3.39
N ARG A 28 0.65 37.29 -3.80
CA ARG A 28 -0.48 37.54 -2.88
C ARG A 28 -0.71 36.38 -1.91
N VAL A 29 -0.34 35.17 -2.33
CA VAL A 29 -0.44 33.93 -1.55
C VAL A 29 0.93 33.54 -0.98
N ILE A 30 1.99 33.71 -1.77
CA ILE A 30 3.34 33.22 -1.45
C ILE A 30 4.26 34.39 -1.16
N ARG A 31 4.37 34.75 0.12
CA ARG A 31 5.26 35.80 0.58
C ARG A 31 5.59 35.65 2.06
N ASN A 32 6.57 36.42 2.50
CA ASN A 32 6.77 36.69 3.91
C ASN A 32 5.74 37.74 4.37
N PHE A 33 4.68 37.30 5.03
CA PHE A 33 3.56 38.16 5.47
C PHE A 33 3.95 39.20 6.53
N ASP A 34 5.06 38.99 7.25
CA ASP A 34 5.56 39.97 8.21
C ASP A 34 6.23 41.16 7.52
N LEU A 35 6.92 40.90 6.41
CA LEU A 35 7.68 41.89 5.65
C LEU A 35 6.89 42.54 4.52
N HIS A 36 6.07 41.75 3.81
CA HIS A 36 5.38 42.17 2.61
C HIS A 36 3.88 42.22 2.87
N ARG A 37 3.44 43.27 3.56
CA ARG A 37 2.01 43.48 3.85
C ARG A 37 1.27 43.93 2.60
N ASP A 38 0.05 43.44 2.45
CA ASP A 38 -0.88 43.83 1.38
C ASP A 38 -2.16 44.41 1.99
N VAL A 39 -2.80 45.31 1.26
CA VAL A 39 -4.07 45.93 1.68
C VAL A 39 -5.18 44.89 1.89
N ARG A 40 -5.11 43.75 1.20
CA ARG A 40 -6.08 42.65 1.33
C ARG A 40 -5.87 41.80 2.57
N ASP A 41 -4.74 41.91 3.28
CA ASP A 41 -4.47 41.08 4.46
C ASP A 41 -5.52 41.33 5.57
N SER A 42 -6.01 42.57 5.72
CA SER A 42 -7.07 42.88 6.68
C SER A 42 -8.41 42.26 6.29
N GLU A 43 -8.73 42.23 5.00
CA GLU A 43 -9.95 41.62 4.47
C GLU A 43 -9.89 40.09 4.61
N ALA A 44 -8.75 39.49 4.26
CA ALA A 44 -8.51 38.06 4.41
C ALA A 44 -8.62 37.61 5.87
N ARG A 45 -8.08 38.39 6.83
CA ARG A 45 -8.27 38.13 8.27
C ARG A 45 -9.73 38.23 8.71
N ALA A 46 -10.51 39.12 8.10
CA ALA A 46 -11.92 39.28 8.41
C ALA A 46 -12.78 38.08 7.96
N VAL A 47 -12.32 37.29 6.97
CA VAL A 47 -12.96 36.02 6.57
C VAL A 47 -12.93 34.99 7.71
N GLY A 48 -11.85 35.01 8.50
CA GLY A 48 -11.70 34.19 9.70
C GLY A 48 -10.25 34.14 10.16
N ALA A 49 -10.01 34.53 11.42
CA ALA A 49 -8.67 34.54 12.01
C ALA A 49 -7.98 33.17 11.91
N GLN A 50 -8.73 32.08 12.18
CA GLN A 50 -8.20 30.71 12.10
C GLN A 50 -7.74 30.32 10.69
N LEU A 51 -8.47 30.75 9.65
CA LEU A 51 -8.08 30.45 8.26
C LEU A 51 -6.81 31.21 7.89
N TRP A 52 -6.70 32.46 8.34
CA TRP A 52 -5.51 33.27 8.13
C TRP A 52 -4.29 32.69 8.86
N ASP A 53 -4.46 32.27 10.11
CA ASP A 53 -3.42 31.61 10.90
C ASP A 53 -3.00 30.28 10.25
N ASP A 54 -3.95 29.49 9.71
CA ASP A 54 -3.65 28.30 8.92
C ASP A 54 -2.75 28.60 7.72
N LEU A 55 -3.00 29.69 6.98
CA LEU A 55 -2.17 30.10 5.85
C LEU A 55 -0.76 30.50 6.33
N VAL A 56 -0.67 31.37 7.34
CA VAL A 56 0.60 31.98 7.75
C VAL A 56 1.48 31.01 8.56
N ASP A 57 0.89 30.26 9.49
CA ASP A 57 1.64 29.41 10.42
C ASP A 57 1.81 27.97 9.92
N ARG A 58 0.88 27.49 9.09
CA ARG A 58 0.83 26.08 8.67
C ARG A 58 0.93 25.91 7.16
N GLY A 59 0.94 27.01 6.41
CA GLY A 59 0.97 26.99 4.95
C GLY A 59 -0.28 26.39 4.32
N ILE A 60 -1.43 26.42 4.98
CA ILE A 60 -2.68 25.86 4.48
C ILE A 60 -3.55 26.99 3.89
N LEU A 61 -3.66 27.00 2.57
CA LEU A 61 -4.52 27.92 1.84
C LEU A 61 -5.92 27.34 1.70
N HIS A 62 -6.89 28.01 2.31
CA HIS A 62 -8.31 27.71 2.14
C HIS A 62 -8.86 28.41 0.90
N ARG A 63 -9.72 27.75 0.12
CA ARG A 63 -10.35 28.34 -1.08
C ARG A 63 -10.99 29.71 -0.79
N ARG A 64 -11.69 29.82 0.34
CA ARG A 64 -12.36 31.06 0.80
C ARG A 64 -11.40 32.24 1.00
N LEU A 65 -10.15 31.99 1.38
CA LEU A 65 -9.14 33.05 1.48
C LEU A 65 -8.64 33.46 0.09
N LEU A 66 -8.52 32.50 -0.83
CA LEU A 66 -8.10 32.76 -2.19
C LEU A 66 -9.08 33.69 -2.92
N GLU A 67 -10.38 33.52 -2.70
CA GLU A 67 -11.43 34.41 -3.23
C GLU A 67 -11.25 35.88 -2.83
N VAL A 68 -10.68 36.14 -1.64
CA VAL A 68 -10.38 37.51 -1.17
C VAL A 68 -9.03 37.99 -1.70
N LEU A 69 -8.00 37.14 -1.65
CA LEU A 69 -6.66 37.50 -2.12
C LEU A 69 -6.63 37.78 -3.63
N TRP A 70 -7.50 37.12 -4.40
CA TRP A 70 -7.62 37.22 -5.85
C TRP A 70 -9.00 37.76 -6.28
N ASN A 71 -9.61 38.64 -5.50
CA ASN A 71 -10.93 39.21 -5.79
C ASN A 71 -11.02 40.01 -7.11
N ASP A 72 -9.88 40.43 -7.66
CA ASP A 72 -9.71 41.16 -8.92
C ASP A 72 -9.31 40.24 -10.09
N VAL A 73 -9.21 38.93 -9.88
CA VAL A 73 -8.94 37.93 -10.93
C VAL A 73 -10.27 37.40 -11.46
N ASP A 74 -10.36 37.20 -12.79
CA ASP A 74 -11.53 36.56 -13.41
C ASP A 74 -11.78 35.18 -12.76
N SER A 75 -13.01 34.93 -12.32
CA SER A 75 -13.39 33.67 -11.66
C SER A 75 -13.06 32.45 -12.51
N ASN A 76 -13.13 32.56 -13.83
CA ASN A 76 -12.81 31.47 -14.75
C ASN A 76 -11.30 31.19 -14.85
N LEU A 77 -10.45 32.13 -14.43
CA LEU A 77 -8.99 32.03 -14.46
C LEU A 77 -8.41 31.55 -13.12
N VAL A 78 -9.15 31.67 -12.02
CA VAL A 78 -8.66 31.29 -10.68
C VAL A 78 -8.21 29.83 -10.63
N ASP A 79 -9.04 28.90 -11.11
CA ASP A 79 -8.71 27.47 -11.05
C ASP A 79 -7.60 27.08 -12.03
N PRO A 80 -7.61 27.49 -13.31
CA PRO A 80 -6.47 27.29 -14.21
C PRO A 80 -5.16 27.85 -13.66
N PHE A 81 -5.19 29.04 -13.04
CA PHE A 81 -4.00 29.66 -12.48
C PHE A 81 -3.52 28.94 -11.20
N LEU A 82 -4.43 28.38 -10.42
CA LEU A 82 -4.10 27.52 -9.29
C LEU A 82 -3.47 26.19 -9.75
N HIS A 83 -4.00 25.58 -10.81
CA HIS A 83 -3.36 24.40 -11.44
C HIS A 83 -1.96 24.73 -11.97
N LEU A 84 -1.73 25.94 -12.49
CA LEU A 84 -0.40 26.40 -12.86
C LEU A 84 0.53 26.47 -11.64
N MET A 85 0.07 26.98 -10.50
CA MET A 85 0.85 26.98 -9.25
C MET A 85 1.20 25.56 -8.79
N MET A 86 0.27 24.61 -8.92
CA MET A 86 0.53 23.19 -8.65
C MET A 86 1.53 22.60 -9.63
N GLN A 87 1.41 22.91 -10.92
CA GLN A 87 2.37 22.51 -11.94
C GLN A 87 3.74 23.15 -11.73
N TYR A 88 3.87 24.21 -10.93
CA TYR A 88 5.15 24.74 -10.46
C TYR A 88 5.63 24.17 -9.11
N GLY A 89 4.84 23.31 -8.47
CA GLY A 89 5.18 22.72 -7.17
C GLY A 89 5.13 23.75 -6.04
N LEU A 90 4.39 24.85 -6.25
CA LEU A 90 4.22 25.92 -5.27
C LEU A 90 3.11 25.60 -4.26
N CYS A 91 2.13 24.82 -4.68
CA CYS A 91 1.08 24.27 -3.82
C CYS A 91 0.66 22.87 -4.28
N ILE A 92 -0.07 22.17 -3.42
CA ILE A 92 -0.74 20.90 -3.72
C ILE A 92 -2.12 20.88 -3.09
N GLU A 93 -3.03 20.06 -3.60
CA GLU A 93 -4.25 19.73 -2.88
C GLU A 93 -3.91 19.07 -1.54
N TYR A 94 -4.59 19.54 -0.49
CA TYR A 94 -4.41 19.06 0.86
C TYR A 94 -5.74 18.54 1.41
N SER A 95 -5.72 17.27 1.82
CA SER A 95 -6.81 16.65 2.56
C SER A 95 -6.35 16.42 4.00
N PRO A 96 -6.96 17.07 5.00
CA PRO A 96 -6.60 16.84 6.39
C PRO A 96 -6.85 15.36 6.77
N PRO A 97 -6.03 14.77 7.65
CA PRO A 97 -6.23 13.40 8.09
C PRO A 97 -7.64 13.22 8.64
N LYS A 98 -8.33 12.16 8.21
CA LYS A 98 -9.60 11.74 8.81
C LYS A 98 -9.30 11.22 10.20
N LEU A 99 -9.24 12.12 11.18
CA LEU A 99 -9.19 11.74 12.59
C LEU A 99 -10.39 10.83 12.84
N VAL A 100 -10.12 9.60 13.24
CA VAL A 100 -11.14 8.71 13.80
C VAL A 100 -11.54 9.34 15.12
N ASP A 101 -12.40 10.35 15.07
CA ASP A 101 -12.95 11.04 16.23
C ASP A 101 -13.88 10.05 16.95
N SER A 102 -13.31 9.20 17.81
CA SER A 102 -14.05 8.31 18.72
C SER A 102 -15.01 9.09 19.64
N ARG A 103 -14.89 10.43 19.69
CA ARG A 103 -15.83 11.33 20.39
C ARG A 103 -17.02 11.80 19.56
N LYS A 104 -16.90 11.99 18.23
CA LYS A 104 -18.03 12.43 17.39
C LYS A 104 -19.01 11.30 17.10
N ALA A 105 -18.53 10.05 17.03
CA ALA A 105 -19.38 8.87 16.93
C ALA A 105 -20.30 8.68 18.16
N LEU A 106 -19.89 9.15 19.34
CA LEU A 106 -20.71 9.06 20.56
C LEU A 106 -21.75 10.19 20.68
N ILE A 107 -21.51 11.36 20.07
CA ILE A 107 -22.42 12.50 20.19
C ILE A 107 -23.54 12.43 19.15
N ARG A 108 -23.30 11.88 17.94
CA ARG A 108 -24.37 11.65 16.96
C ARG A 108 -25.37 10.56 17.35
N ALA A 109 -25.03 9.68 18.30
CA ALA A 109 -25.97 8.68 18.81
C ALA A 109 -27.02 9.25 19.79
N ASN A 110 -26.87 10.51 20.25
CA ASN A 110 -27.69 11.05 21.35
C ASN A 110 -28.41 12.38 21.06
N SER A 111 -28.43 12.88 19.83
CA SER A 111 -29.22 14.07 19.48
C SER A 111 -30.19 13.75 18.34
N GLY A 112 -31.34 13.17 18.70
CA GLY A 112 -32.52 13.17 17.84
C GLY A 112 -33.22 14.53 17.89
N HIS A 113 -33.80 14.90 16.75
CA HIS A 113 -34.68 16.05 16.45
C HIS A 113 -34.05 17.33 15.87
N GLY A 114 -34.41 17.56 14.60
CA GLY A 114 -34.93 18.83 14.07
C GLY A 114 -33.92 19.91 13.70
N ASP A 115 -33.64 20.07 12.40
CA ASP A 115 -34.36 21.06 11.59
C ASP A 115 -33.87 21.03 10.13
N SER A 116 -34.85 20.95 9.24
CA SER A 116 -34.71 21.07 7.79
C SER A 116 -34.54 22.55 7.43
N ALA A 117 -33.43 22.90 6.77
CA ALA A 117 -33.32 24.15 6.02
C ALA A 117 -32.38 23.98 4.81
N ASP A 118 -32.96 24.28 3.64
CA ASP A 118 -32.36 24.59 2.33
C ASP A 118 -31.49 23.57 1.59
N GLY A 119 -32.13 22.97 0.57
CA GLY A 119 -31.47 22.47 -0.62
C GLY A 119 -31.24 23.59 -1.63
N SER A 120 -29.99 24.07 -1.72
CA SER A 120 -29.33 24.46 -2.99
C SER A 120 -27.82 24.68 -2.86
N GLU A 121 -27.14 24.17 -1.83
CA GLU A 121 -25.73 24.50 -1.54
C GLU A 121 -24.72 23.36 -1.75
N GLY A 122 -25.11 22.19 -2.27
CA GLY A 122 -24.25 20.98 -2.25
C GLY A 122 -23.00 21.01 -3.16
N VAL A 123 -23.01 21.77 -4.25
CA VAL A 123 -21.85 21.89 -5.16
C VAL A 123 -20.93 23.04 -4.73
N ASP A 124 -21.48 24.16 -4.26
CA ASP A 124 -20.71 25.32 -3.79
C ASP A 124 -20.06 25.10 -2.42
N THR A 125 -20.66 24.30 -1.52
CA THR A 125 -20.05 24.01 -0.20
C THR A 125 -18.80 23.13 -0.32
N ARG A 126 -18.79 22.11 -1.19
CA ARG A 126 -17.58 21.28 -1.42
C ARG A 126 -16.45 22.08 -2.07
N ALA A 127 -16.75 22.98 -3.01
CA ALA A 127 -15.74 23.87 -3.58
C ALA A 127 -15.16 24.84 -2.52
N ARG A 128 -16.01 25.34 -1.62
CA ARG A 128 -15.62 26.25 -0.53
C ARG A 128 -14.79 25.59 0.59
N GLU A 129 -14.82 24.26 0.71
CA GLU A 129 -14.03 23.51 1.70
C GLU A 129 -12.67 23.02 1.18
N GLN A 130 -12.32 23.30 -0.09
CA GLN A 130 -11.03 22.91 -0.65
C GLN A 130 -9.86 23.60 0.05
N GLN A 131 -8.84 22.81 0.39
CA GLN A 131 -7.62 23.24 1.05
C GLN A 131 -6.40 22.88 0.21
N TYR A 132 -5.39 23.73 0.26
CA TYR A 132 -4.12 23.53 -0.43
C TYR A 132 -2.96 23.71 0.53
N LEU A 133 -1.97 22.84 0.44
CA LEU A 133 -0.70 23.04 1.16
C LEU A 133 0.21 23.88 0.27
N VAL A 134 0.83 24.91 0.85
CA VAL A 134 1.76 25.84 0.21
C VAL A 134 3.13 25.74 0.89
N PRO A 135 3.97 24.75 0.54
CA PRO A 135 5.24 24.53 1.22
C PRO A 135 6.21 25.72 1.29
N PRO A 136 6.29 26.61 0.28
CA PRO A 136 7.22 27.75 0.31
C PRO A 136 6.98 28.76 1.44
N ILE A 137 5.77 28.87 1.99
CA ILE A 137 5.43 29.79 3.09
C ILE A 137 5.46 29.13 4.46
N LEU A 138 5.76 27.82 4.53
CA LEU A 138 5.88 27.12 5.80
C LEU A 138 6.89 27.82 6.72
N PRO A 139 6.72 27.70 8.05
CA PRO A 139 7.69 28.21 9.00
C PRO A 139 9.06 27.60 8.75
N MET A 140 10.12 28.30 9.15
CA MET A 140 11.48 27.84 8.90
C MET A 140 11.79 26.53 9.64
N THR A 141 11.20 26.34 10.82
CA THR A 141 11.41 25.18 11.70
C THR A 141 10.11 24.76 12.38
N ILE A 142 9.94 23.46 12.68
CA ILE A 142 8.77 22.92 13.38
C ILE A 142 8.62 23.47 14.82
N ARG A 143 9.72 23.87 15.48
CA ARG A 143 9.69 24.35 16.88
C ARG A 143 9.59 25.88 16.92
N HIS A 144 8.38 26.40 17.11
CA HIS A 144 8.09 27.84 17.14
C HIS A 144 8.60 28.61 18.37
N ASN A 145 9.10 27.94 19.43
CA ASN A 145 9.17 28.62 20.73
C ASN A 145 10.51 29.25 21.14
N ASN A 146 11.58 29.21 20.35
CA ASN A 146 12.86 29.85 20.75
C ASN A 146 13.81 30.20 19.58
N SER A 147 13.37 30.11 18.33
CA SER A 147 14.26 30.34 17.19
C SER A 147 14.33 31.83 16.84
N ALA A 148 15.44 32.48 17.16
CA ALA A 148 15.78 33.82 16.69
C ALA A 148 16.04 33.89 15.17
N MET A 149 15.78 32.81 14.42
CA MET A 149 15.97 32.78 12.98
C MET A 149 14.83 33.53 12.30
N ALA A 150 15.15 34.72 11.79
CA ALA A 150 14.22 35.53 11.02
C ALA A 150 13.69 34.76 9.79
N SER A 151 12.43 34.99 9.44
CA SER A 151 11.73 34.46 8.25
C SER A 151 12.37 34.85 6.90
N VAL A 152 13.52 35.53 6.92
CA VAL A 152 14.29 36.08 5.79
C VAL A 152 15.50 35.20 5.43
N SER A 153 15.84 34.19 6.24
CA SER A 153 16.93 33.27 5.92
C SER A 153 16.55 32.31 4.80
N LEU A 154 17.53 31.90 3.98
CA LEU A 154 17.38 30.76 3.08
C LEU A 154 17.19 29.48 3.89
N SER A 155 16.42 28.52 3.36
CA SER A 155 16.13 27.25 4.03
C SER A 155 17.41 26.46 4.25
N THR A 156 18.31 26.47 3.27
CA THR A 156 19.64 25.84 3.36
C THR A 156 20.49 26.42 4.49
N THR A 157 20.54 27.75 4.61
CA THR A 157 21.28 28.42 5.71
C THR A 157 20.68 28.12 7.08
N ALA A 158 19.35 28.14 7.19
CA ALA A 158 18.68 27.80 8.45
C ALA A 158 18.91 26.33 8.83
N ALA A 159 18.74 25.42 7.85
CA ALA A 159 18.97 23.99 8.02
C ALA A 159 20.40 23.66 8.49
N GLN A 160 21.41 24.42 8.04
CA GLN A 160 22.79 24.23 8.48
C GLN A 160 22.97 24.45 9.99
N GLN A 161 22.12 25.27 10.61
CA GLN A 161 22.17 25.53 12.05
C GLN A 161 21.32 24.53 12.85
N VAL A 162 20.14 24.16 12.33
CA VAL A 162 19.14 23.38 13.09
C VAL A 162 19.16 21.88 12.81
N ASN A 163 19.72 21.45 11.67
CA ASN A 163 19.79 20.06 11.24
C ASN A 163 21.25 19.64 10.99
N PRO A 164 22.10 19.57 12.04
CA PRO A 164 23.47 19.11 11.88
C PRO A 164 23.50 17.64 11.46
N PHE A 165 24.55 17.24 10.75
CA PHE A 165 24.87 15.83 10.59
C PHE A 165 25.39 15.29 11.93
N VAL A 166 24.71 14.27 12.47
CA VAL A 166 25.02 13.69 13.80
C VAL A 166 25.67 12.31 13.72
N GLY A 167 26.05 11.88 12.51
CA GLY A 167 26.65 10.58 12.26
C GLY A 167 25.63 9.44 12.16
N HIS A 168 26.04 8.25 12.62
CA HIS A 168 25.21 7.05 12.50
C HIS A 168 23.93 7.13 13.34
N GLU A 169 22.81 6.96 12.65
CA GLU A 169 21.50 6.79 13.25
C GLU A 169 20.84 5.55 12.65
N GLU A 170 20.22 4.73 13.50
CA GLU A 170 19.48 3.56 13.04
C GLU A 170 18.33 3.98 12.10
N LYS A 171 18.04 3.15 11.11
CA LYS A 171 16.94 3.35 10.14
C LYS A 171 16.97 4.70 9.40
N THR A 172 18.17 5.24 9.21
CA THR A 172 18.39 6.54 8.58
C THR A 172 19.19 6.40 7.29
N ALA A 173 18.80 7.14 6.27
CA ALA A 173 19.52 7.30 5.01
C ALA A 173 19.48 8.75 4.54
N TYR A 174 20.28 9.09 3.54
CA TYR A 174 20.36 10.43 2.96
C TYR A 174 20.25 10.34 1.45
N VAL A 175 19.48 11.24 0.83
CA VAL A 175 19.50 11.44 -0.62
C VAL A 175 20.31 12.70 -0.89
N ALA A 176 21.54 12.52 -1.37
CA ALA A 176 22.45 13.61 -1.72
C ALA A 176 22.30 13.99 -3.19
N PHE A 177 22.36 15.28 -3.50
CA PHE A 177 22.16 15.81 -4.83
C PHE A 177 23.44 16.42 -5.40
N SER A 178 23.71 16.18 -6.68
CA SER A 178 24.93 16.64 -7.34
C SER A 178 24.71 16.84 -8.84
N LEU A 179 25.42 17.78 -9.45
CA LEU A 179 25.39 17.97 -10.92
C LEU A 179 26.32 16.99 -11.65
N LYS A 180 27.31 16.45 -10.94
CA LYS A 180 28.30 15.51 -11.47
C LYS A 180 28.36 14.28 -10.59
N GLN A 181 28.71 13.13 -11.18
CA GLN A 181 28.94 11.92 -10.42
C GLN A 181 30.20 12.10 -9.55
N PHE A 182 30.05 11.96 -8.24
CA PHE A 182 31.15 12.12 -7.27
C PHE A 182 31.52 10.81 -6.55
N LYS A 183 30.81 9.71 -6.83
CA LYS A 183 31.16 8.37 -6.35
C LYS A 183 32.52 7.96 -6.92
N GLN A 184 33.51 7.81 -6.04
CA GLN A 184 34.85 7.32 -6.37
C GLN A 184 35.17 5.97 -5.70
N SER A 185 34.51 5.69 -4.57
CA SER A 185 34.67 4.45 -3.80
C SER A 185 33.33 4.06 -3.15
N ALA A 186 33.31 3.02 -2.31
CA ALA A 186 32.13 2.62 -1.53
C ALA A 186 31.76 3.63 -0.42
N SER A 187 32.70 4.49 -0.01
CA SER A 187 32.53 5.54 0.99
C SER A 187 32.77 6.94 0.42
N VAL A 188 32.26 7.94 1.14
CA VAL A 188 32.53 9.36 0.91
C VAL A 188 32.53 10.10 2.25
N GLN A 189 33.53 10.97 2.44
CA GLN A 189 33.58 11.87 3.60
C GLN A 189 32.49 12.95 3.46
N VAL A 190 31.86 13.33 4.57
CA VAL A 190 30.76 14.30 4.63
C VAL A 190 31.20 15.63 4.04
N GLU A 191 32.43 16.08 4.33
CA GLU A 191 33.00 17.28 3.73
C GLU A 191 33.09 17.17 2.20
N HIS A 192 33.56 16.05 1.65
CA HIS A 192 33.65 15.85 0.21
C HIS A 192 32.28 15.77 -0.45
N ALA A 193 31.31 15.12 0.22
CA ALA A 193 29.92 15.10 -0.21
C ALA A 193 29.34 16.51 -0.27
N GLN A 194 29.58 17.34 0.75
CA GLN A 194 29.16 18.74 0.78
C GLN A 194 29.72 19.53 -0.40
N HIS A 195 31.02 19.44 -0.64
CA HIS A 195 31.69 20.18 -1.72
C HIS A 195 31.25 19.71 -3.12
N ALA A 196 30.94 18.43 -3.28
CA ALA A 196 30.46 17.87 -4.55
C ALA A 196 28.96 18.12 -4.79
N SER A 197 28.22 18.47 -3.74
CA SER A 197 26.77 18.59 -3.80
C SER A 197 26.27 19.90 -4.39
N PHE A 198 25.04 19.85 -4.86
CA PHE A 198 24.29 21.03 -5.28
C PHE A 198 22.86 20.94 -4.75
N LEU A 199 22.50 21.83 -3.83
CA LEU A 199 21.17 21.91 -3.22
C LEU A 199 20.49 23.22 -3.65
N PRO A 200 19.61 23.19 -4.66
CA PRO A 200 18.77 24.34 -5.00
C PRO A 200 17.92 24.78 -3.81
N GLU A 201 17.84 26.08 -3.57
CA GLU A 201 16.86 26.63 -2.64
C GLU A 201 15.44 26.31 -3.13
N GLY A 202 14.56 25.88 -2.23
CA GLY A 202 13.21 25.42 -2.57
C GLY A 202 13.11 23.97 -3.04
N LEU A 203 14.23 23.25 -3.25
CA LEU A 203 14.16 21.82 -3.58
C LEU A 203 13.44 21.02 -2.48
N PHE A 204 13.73 21.30 -1.21
CA PHE A 204 13.07 20.61 -0.10
C PHE A 204 11.54 20.82 -0.10
N THR A 205 11.07 22.03 -0.41
CA THR A 205 9.63 22.34 -0.46
C THR A 205 8.94 21.65 -1.64
N VAL A 206 9.61 21.53 -2.79
CA VAL A 206 9.12 20.77 -3.95
C VAL A 206 9.04 19.27 -3.62
N VAL A 207 10.09 18.73 -2.99
CA VAL A 207 10.10 17.34 -2.52
C VAL A 207 8.99 17.11 -1.50
N LEU A 208 8.78 18.04 -0.57
CA LEU A 208 7.74 17.95 0.44
C LEU A 208 6.35 17.93 -0.19
N ALA A 209 6.07 18.82 -1.16
CA ALA A 209 4.82 18.80 -1.93
C ALA A 209 4.58 17.41 -2.54
N HIS A 210 5.58 16.87 -3.24
CA HIS A 210 5.44 15.59 -3.93
C HIS A 210 5.26 14.41 -2.96
N VAL A 211 5.98 14.39 -1.83
CA VAL A 211 5.82 13.37 -0.78
C VAL A 211 4.44 13.46 -0.13
N MET A 212 3.97 14.67 0.17
CA MET A 212 2.67 14.89 0.82
C MET A 212 1.50 14.50 -0.08
N ALA A 213 1.58 14.76 -1.39
CA ALA A 213 0.57 14.35 -2.35
C ALA A 213 0.27 12.83 -2.26
N HIS A 214 1.30 12.02 -2.01
CA HIS A 214 1.17 10.58 -1.83
C HIS A 214 0.82 10.18 -0.39
N ALA A 215 1.46 10.80 0.61
CA ALA A 215 1.37 10.38 2.01
C ALA A 215 0.06 10.78 2.70
N GLN A 216 -0.61 11.85 2.25
CA GLN A 216 -1.79 12.41 2.94
C GLN A 216 -2.97 11.42 3.05
N HIS A 217 -3.17 10.55 2.07
CA HIS A 217 -4.25 9.57 2.06
C HIS A 217 -4.09 8.45 3.10
N GLY A 218 -2.86 8.22 3.57
CA GLY A 218 -2.54 7.24 4.61
C GLY A 218 -2.17 7.88 5.95
N ALA A 219 -2.38 9.19 6.11
CA ALA A 219 -2.00 9.91 7.31
C ALA A 219 -2.96 9.57 8.47
N SER A 220 -2.37 9.13 9.58
CA SER A 220 -3.06 8.85 10.85
C SER A 220 -3.17 10.08 11.76
N GLN A 221 -2.28 11.05 11.58
CA GLN A 221 -2.23 12.29 12.35
C GLN A 221 -1.79 13.43 11.44
N GLU A 222 -2.02 14.66 11.89
CA GLU A 222 -1.59 15.85 11.19
C GLU A 222 -0.06 15.90 11.05
N PRO A 223 0.46 16.11 9.82
CA PRO A 223 1.90 16.22 9.62
C PRO A 223 2.45 17.49 10.27
N LYS A 224 3.70 17.44 10.73
CA LYS A 224 4.42 18.62 11.22
C LYS A 224 5.36 19.09 10.14
N LEU A 225 5.11 20.26 9.58
CA LEU A 225 5.79 20.73 8.37
C LEU A 225 6.55 22.03 8.63
N SER A 226 7.69 22.17 7.98
CA SER A 226 8.51 23.40 7.94
C SER A 226 9.35 23.39 6.67
N ARG A 227 10.01 24.49 6.33
CA ARG A 227 10.88 24.58 5.15
C ARG A 227 12.18 23.77 5.25
N THR A 228 12.52 23.26 6.44
CA THR A 228 13.76 22.51 6.68
C THR A 228 13.54 21.12 7.25
N HIS A 229 12.32 20.80 7.68
CA HIS A 229 11.99 19.58 8.41
C HIS A 229 10.50 19.24 8.23
N ALA A 230 10.20 18.00 7.93
CA ALA A 230 8.85 17.46 7.91
C ALA A 230 8.76 16.15 8.69
N VAL A 231 7.66 15.94 9.41
CA VAL A 231 7.33 14.71 10.12
C VAL A 231 5.93 14.27 9.74
N CYS A 232 5.83 13.12 9.09
CA CYS A 232 4.56 12.53 8.64
C CYS A 232 4.25 11.26 9.45
N PHE A 233 2.99 11.10 9.84
CA PHE A 233 2.52 9.98 10.66
C PHE A 233 1.56 9.11 9.85
N MET A 234 2.05 7.97 9.39
CA MET A 234 1.24 6.94 8.74
C MET A 234 0.93 5.83 9.75
N GLU A 235 -0.12 5.04 9.51
CA GLU A 235 -0.68 4.03 10.45
C GLU A 235 0.34 3.34 11.38
N SER A 236 1.41 2.75 10.81
CA SER A 236 2.48 2.07 11.57
C SER A 236 3.88 2.64 11.31
N THR A 237 3.96 3.79 10.62
CA THR A 237 5.22 4.37 10.16
C THR A 237 5.28 5.85 10.44
N LYS A 238 6.31 6.28 11.18
CA LYS A 238 6.68 7.70 11.29
C LYS A 238 7.84 7.97 10.31
N LEU A 239 7.59 8.85 9.35
CA LEU A 239 8.59 9.35 8.41
C LEU A 239 9.06 10.74 8.85
N GLU A 240 10.36 10.92 8.98
CA GLU A 240 11.00 12.19 9.26
C GLU A 240 11.95 12.55 8.12
N LEU A 241 11.72 13.72 7.50
CA LEU A 241 12.52 14.29 6.41
C LEU A 241 13.19 15.57 6.89
N GLN A 242 14.50 15.68 6.74
CA GLN A 242 15.25 16.87 7.14
C GLN A 242 16.17 17.33 6.02
N LEU A 243 16.19 18.63 5.73
CA LEU A 243 17.22 19.21 4.90
C LEU A 243 18.54 19.21 5.67
N VAL A 244 19.58 18.58 5.12
CA VAL A 244 20.90 18.46 5.76
C VAL A 244 21.98 18.95 4.79
N PRO A 245 22.31 20.25 4.83
CA PRO A 245 23.28 20.86 3.92
C PRO A 245 24.68 20.26 4.01
N ALA A 246 25.09 19.76 5.18
CA ALA A 246 26.39 19.11 5.37
C ALA A 246 26.58 17.86 4.51
N VAL A 247 25.48 17.16 4.16
CA VAL A 247 25.51 15.99 3.27
C VAL A 247 25.13 16.37 1.84
N GLY A 248 24.76 17.64 1.61
CA GLY A 248 24.25 18.07 0.32
C GLY A 248 22.92 17.43 -0.04
N GLY A 249 22.09 17.11 0.95
CA GLY A 249 20.96 16.22 0.75
C GLY A 249 19.80 16.37 1.71
N ILE A 250 18.86 15.45 1.57
CA ILE A 250 17.71 15.26 2.45
C ILE A 250 17.91 13.98 3.24
N LYS A 251 17.93 14.09 4.57
CA LYS A 251 17.88 12.96 5.49
C LYS A 251 16.48 12.39 5.52
N MET A 252 16.39 11.06 5.48
CA MET A 252 15.18 10.29 5.70
C MET A 252 15.38 9.36 6.90
N LYS A 253 14.53 9.49 7.91
CA LYS A 253 14.50 8.61 9.07
C LYS A 253 13.16 7.90 9.14
N ILE A 254 13.22 6.58 9.11
CA ILE A 254 12.05 5.71 8.98
C ILE A 254 11.84 4.95 10.27
N THR A 255 10.88 5.40 11.07
CA THR A 255 10.51 4.69 12.29
C THR A 255 9.33 3.78 11.98
N SER A 256 9.62 2.53 11.64
CA SER A 256 8.64 1.45 11.50
C SER A 256 9.26 0.10 11.88
N ALA A 257 8.43 -0.95 11.95
CA ALA A 257 8.90 -2.32 12.11
C ALA A 257 9.69 -2.81 10.88
N GLN A 258 9.35 -2.33 9.69
CA GLN A 258 9.97 -2.73 8.41
C GLN A 258 10.30 -1.49 7.55
N PRO A 259 11.41 -0.78 7.84
CA PRO A 259 11.71 0.51 7.21
C PRO A 259 12.17 0.37 5.74
N ARG A 260 12.69 -0.81 5.35
CA ARG A 260 13.23 -1.09 4.02
C ARG A 260 12.25 -0.83 2.87
N ALA A 261 10.99 -1.16 3.07
CA ALA A 261 9.92 -0.91 2.11
C ALA A 261 9.87 0.56 1.66
N MET A 262 9.88 1.45 2.64
CA MET A 262 9.81 2.88 2.40
C MET A 262 11.17 3.46 1.97
N LEU A 263 12.29 2.84 2.38
CA LEU A 263 13.63 3.16 1.86
C LEU A 263 13.75 2.90 0.35
N HIS A 264 13.03 1.94 -0.22
CA HIS A 264 13.03 1.72 -1.67
C HIS A 264 12.14 2.74 -2.43
N MET A 265 11.05 3.19 -1.81
CA MET A 265 10.11 4.11 -2.45
C MET A 265 10.58 5.58 -2.38
N LEU A 266 11.01 6.03 -1.21
CA LEU A 266 11.27 7.46 -0.97
C LEU A 266 12.40 8.04 -1.83
N PRO A 267 13.57 7.40 -2.00
CA PRO A 267 14.62 7.94 -2.86
C PRO A 267 14.15 8.11 -4.29
N THR A 268 13.34 7.17 -4.81
CA THR A 268 12.74 7.28 -6.15
C THR A 268 11.82 8.49 -6.23
N MET A 269 10.88 8.62 -5.29
CA MET A 269 9.93 9.74 -5.23
C MET A 269 10.64 11.10 -5.10
N ILE A 270 11.66 11.18 -4.25
CA ILE A 270 12.49 12.39 -4.06
C ILE A 270 13.26 12.72 -5.35
N SER A 271 13.80 11.71 -6.03
CA SER A 271 14.55 11.89 -7.27
C SER A 271 13.66 12.31 -8.43
N GLU A 272 12.44 11.78 -8.50
CA GLU A 272 11.42 12.16 -9.48
C GLU A 272 11.02 13.62 -9.30
N ALA A 273 10.67 14.03 -8.08
CA ALA A 273 10.35 15.41 -7.74
C ALA A 273 11.49 16.38 -8.07
N ALA A 274 12.75 15.97 -7.83
CA ALA A 274 13.92 16.77 -8.19
C ALA A 274 14.10 16.87 -9.71
N ARG A 275 14.00 15.75 -10.43
CA ARG A 275 14.23 15.65 -11.88
C ARG A 275 13.20 16.43 -12.70
N GLU A 276 11.96 16.52 -12.24
CA GLU A 276 10.92 17.34 -12.88
C GLU A 276 11.30 18.82 -12.98
N ARG A 277 12.14 19.32 -12.06
CA ARG A 277 12.59 20.73 -12.02
C ARG A 277 14.04 20.91 -12.45
N TYR A 278 14.87 19.93 -12.13
CA TYR A 278 16.31 19.96 -12.34
C TYR A 278 16.74 18.65 -13.04
N PRO A 279 16.55 18.54 -14.37
CA PRO A 279 16.83 17.30 -15.10
C PRO A 279 18.29 16.84 -15.00
N GLU A 280 19.21 17.77 -14.79
CA GLU A 280 20.65 17.49 -14.65
C GLU A 280 21.04 17.06 -13.24
N LEU A 281 20.14 17.21 -12.25
CA LEU A 281 20.42 16.90 -10.86
C LEU A 281 20.40 15.39 -10.65
N LYS A 282 21.54 14.84 -10.25
CA LYS A 282 21.70 13.43 -9.91
C LYS A 282 21.53 13.23 -8.42
N SER A 283 20.78 12.21 -8.04
CA SER A 283 20.59 11.79 -6.66
C SER A 283 21.41 10.53 -6.35
N ASN A 284 21.97 10.46 -5.14
CA ASN A 284 22.65 9.28 -4.62
C ASN A 284 22.09 8.93 -3.25
N LEU A 285 21.82 7.65 -3.00
CA LEU A 285 21.37 7.15 -1.70
C LEU A 285 22.57 6.77 -0.84
N LEU A 286 22.69 7.41 0.32
CA LEU A 286 23.81 7.26 1.24
C LEU A 286 23.35 6.78 2.62
N LEU A 287 24.17 5.99 3.29
CA LEU A 287 23.98 5.53 4.67
C LEU A 287 25.04 6.15 5.58
N PRO A 288 24.68 6.64 6.79
CA PRO A 288 25.68 7.15 7.72
C PRO A 288 26.49 6.02 8.33
N PHE A 289 27.82 6.13 8.24
CA PHE A 289 28.76 5.20 8.87
C PHE A 289 29.21 5.71 10.23
N ASP A 290 29.78 6.91 10.29
CA ASP A 290 30.18 7.55 11.54
C ASP A 290 29.90 9.05 11.45
N ASP A 291 30.52 9.85 12.30
CA ASP A 291 30.37 11.30 12.34
C ASP A 291 30.97 12.04 11.13
N LYS A 292 31.72 11.34 10.26
CA LYS A 292 32.44 11.93 9.13
C LYS A 292 32.24 11.19 7.82
N THR A 293 31.80 9.95 7.84
CA THR A 293 31.77 9.07 6.67
C THR A 293 30.35 8.60 6.35
N LEU A 294 30.05 8.60 5.06
CA LEU A 294 28.83 8.08 4.44
C LEU A 294 29.20 6.93 3.50
N LEU A 295 28.31 5.95 3.36
CA LEU A 295 28.47 4.82 2.44
C LEU A 295 27.42 4.90 1.35
N PHE A 296 27.78 4.56 0.11
CA PHE A 296 26.80 4.40 -0.94
C PHE A 296 25.96 3.15 -0.69
N PHE A 297 24.64 3.31 -0.62
CA PHE A 297 23.72 2.21 -0.29
C PHE A 297 23.85 1.03 -1.26
N GLU A 298 24.08 1.31 -2.54
CA GLU A 298 24.26 0.28 -3.57
C GLU A 298 25.45 -0.63 -3.28
N ASP A 299 26.57 -0.09 -2.78
CA ASP A 299 27.75 -0.89 -2.46
C ASP A 299 27.52 -1.69 -1.18
N VAL A 300 26.93 -1.08 -0.15
CA VAL A 300 26.54 -1.80 1.09
C VAL A 300 25.62 -2.96 0.74
N LEU A 301 24.64 -2.74 -0.13
CA LEU A 301 23.71 -3.78 -0.59
C LEU A 301 24.42 -4.87 -1.40
N HIS A 302 25.36 -4.49 -2.28
CA HIS A 302 26.13 -5.43 -3.08
C HIS A 302 26.98 -6.35 -2.20
N HIS A 303 27.79 -5.78 -1.31
CA HIS A 303 28.67 -6.52 -0.39
C HIS A 303 27.88 -7.40 0.58
N HIS A 304 26.75 -6.91 1.08
CA HIS A 304 25.83 -7.70 1.89
C HIS A 304 25.30 -8.92 1.12
N LYS A 305 24.79 -8.72 -0.11
CA LYS A 305 24.25 -9.80 -0.94
C LYS A 305 25.32 -10.80 -1.39
N SER A 306 26.51 -10.34 -1.74
CA SER A 306 27.61 -11.19 -2.18
C SER A 306 28.36 -11.87 -1.03
N LYS A 307 28.08 -11.49 0.22
CA LYS A 307 28.80 -11.91 1.43
C LYS A 307 30.31 -11.64 1.33
N GLN A 308 30.66 -10.49 0.77
CA GLN A 308 32.05 -10.07 0.62
C GLN A 308 32.35 -8.91 1.57
N ASP A 309 33.56 -8.91 2.10
CA ASP A 309 34.04 -7.81 2.93
C ASP A 309 34.09 -6.51 2.10
N MET A 310 33.85 -5.39 2.77
CA MET A 310 33.78 -4.06 2.15
C MET A 310 34.81 -3.13 2.79
N TRP A 311 35.65 -2.50 1.98
CA TRP A 311 36.57 -1.47 2.45
C TRP A 311 35.84 -0.14 2.62
N VAL A 312 35.99 0.46 3.80
CA VAL A 312 35.55 1.81 4.13
C VAL A 312 36.78 2.54 4.66
N ASP A 313 37.36 3.38 3.81
CA ASP A 313 38.65 4.04 4.06
C ASP A 313 39.74 3.00 4.42
N GLU A 314 40.27 3.02 5.64
CA GLU A 314 41.27 2.03 6.11
C GLU A 314 40.65 0.84 6.87
N GLN A 315 39.32 0.80 7.02
CA GLN A 315 38.62 -0.24 7.76
C GLN A 315 38.00 -1.28 6.81
N LEU A 316 38.28 -2.56 7.08
CA LEU A 316 37.59 -3.67 6.42
C LEU A 316 36.36 -4.06 7.24
N LEU A 317 35.18 -3.96 6.63
CA LEU A 317 33.91 -4.37 7.23
C LEU A 317 33.52 -5.75 6.73
N SER A 318 33.27 -6.66 7.66
CA SER A 318 32.69 -7.96 7.34
C SER A 318 31.19 -7.83 7.03
N PRO A 319 30.57 -8.82 6.34
CA PRO A 319 29.12 -8.85 6.17
C PRO A 319 28.35 -8.78 7.49
N ASP A 320 28.88 -9.36 8.56
CA ASP A 320 28.26 -9.32 9.90
C ASP A 320 28.28 -7.91 10.50
N ASP A 321 29.30 -7.10 10.20
CA ASP A 321 29.35 -5.68 10.60
C ASP A 321 28.28 -4.88 9.87
N LEU A 322 28.09 -5.13 8.56
CA LEU A 322 27.04 -4.49 7.77
C LEU A 322 25.65 -4.86 8.28
N ILE A 323 25.42 -6.12 8.62
CA ILE A 323 24.17 -6.58 9.22
C ILE A 323 23.98 -5.93 10.59
N THR A 324 24.98 -5.93 11.44
CA THR A 324 24.88 -5.34 12.79
C THR A 324 24.46 -3.87 12.74
N LYS A 325 24.97 -3.12 11.76
CA LYS A 325 24.73 -1.68 11.62
C LYS A 325 23.49 -1.32 10.79
N TYR A 326 23.19 -2.09 9.75
CA TYR A 326 22.19 -1.73 8.74
C TYR A 326 21.09 -2.79 8.54
N ARG A 327 21.01 -3.84 9.37
CA ARG A 327 19.98 -4.90 9.28
C ARG A 327 18.57 -4.38 8.97
N PRO A 328 18.04 -3.32 9.61
CA PRO A 328 16.68 -2.85 9.31
C PRO A 328 16.49 -2.37 7.87
N LEU A 329 17.56 -1.89 7.23
CA LEU A 329 17.57 -1.29 5.89
C LEU A 329 18.00 -2.28 4.81
N LEU A 330 18.68 -3.37 5.19
CA LEU A 330 19.17 -4.40 4.28
C LEU A 330 18.17 -5.54 4.11
N PRO A 331 18.20 -6.27 2.97
CA PRO A 331 17.41 -7.49 2.82
C PRO A 331 17.86 -8.54 3.82
N VAL A 332 16.92 -9.29 4.38
CA VAL A 332 17.30 -10.43 5.21
C VAL A 332 17.64 -11.60 4.30
N LEU A 333 18.88 -12.07 4.41
CA LEU A 333 19.39 -13.20 3.64
C LEU A 333 19.13 -14.51 4.39
N GLY A 334 19.04 -15.61 3.66
CA GLY A 334 18.85 -16.93 4.25
C GLY A 334 17.42 -17.24 4.71
N LEU A 335 17.29 -18.41 5.31
CA LEU A 335 16.03 -18.91 5.88
C LEU A 335 15.71 -18.14 7.17
N GLN A 336 14.46 -17.68 7.30
CA GLN A 336 13.92 -16.95 8.44
C GLN A 336 13.04 -17.87 9.25
N ASP A 337 12.88 -17.57 10.54
CA ASP A 337 12.00 -18.32 11.43
C ASP A 337 10.51 -18.17 11.07
N LYS A 338 10.14 -17.07 10.40
CA LYS A 338 8.75 -16.73 10.05
C LYS A 338 8.69 -15.92 8.75
N TYR A 339 7.73 -16.25 7.89
CA TYR A 339 7.38 -15.49 6.70
C TYR A 339 5.90 -15.20 6.62
N ASP A 340 5.49 -14.06 6.07
CA ASP A 340 4.09 -13.80 5.79
C ASP A 340 3.63 -14.55 4.54
N VAL A 341 4.48 -14.56 3.51
CA VAL A 341 4.14 -15.10 2.19
C VAL A 341 5.31 -15.91 1.61
N PHE A 342 5.02 -17.10 1.09
CA PHE A 342 5.92 -17.82 0.17
C PHE A 342 5.43 -17.66 -1.26
N ILE A 343 6.30 -17.30 -2.21
CA ILE A 343 5.94 -17.25 -3.64
C ILE A 343 6.60 -18.42 -4.37
N SER A 344 5.80 -19.35 -4.89
CA SER A 344 6.28 -20.44 -5.76
C SER A 344 6.06 -20.07 -7.22
N TYR A 345 7.13 -19.85 -7.96
CA TYR A 345 7.08 -19.46 -9.36
C TYR A 345 8.16 -20.17 -10.17
N ARG A 346 7.93 -20.26 -11.47
CA ARG A 346 8.89 -20.84 -12.40
C ARG A 346 9.70 -19.73 -13.06
N GLN A 347 10.97 -19.60 -12.70
CA GLN A 347 11.85 -18.49 -13.12
C GLN A 347 11.87 -18.26 -14.64
N ARG A 348 11.97 -19.33 -15.44
CA ARG A 348 11.98 -19.24 -16.92
C ARG A 348 10.63 -18.84 -17.53
N ALA A 349 9.52 -19.14 -16.86
CA ALA A 349 8.18 -18.89 -17.39
C ALA A 349 7.58 -17.55 -16.93
N SER A 350 8.01 -17.05 -15.77
CA SER A 350 7.35 -15.91 -15.11
C SER A 350 8.33 -14.98 -14.39
N SER A 351 9.49 -14.72 -14.99
CA SER A 351 10.54 -13.83 -14.46
C SER A 351 10.04 -12.42 -14.10
N GLY A 352 9.02 -11.92 -14.81
CA GLY A 352 8.37 -10.63 -14.52
C GLY A 352 7.72 -10.56 -13.13
N LEU A 353 7.42 -11.68 -12.48
CA LEU A 353 6.82 -11.72 -11.13
C LEU A 353 7.81 -11.49 -10.00
N VAL A 354 9.11 -11.46 -10.28
CA VAL A 354 10.10 -11.00 -9.29
C VAL A 354 9.75 -9.58 -8.82
N ALA A 355 9.08 -8.78 -9.65
CA ALA A 355 8.56 -7.47 -9.30
C ALA A 355 7.43 -7.48 -8.24
N LEU A 356 6.80 -8.62 -7.95
CA LEU A 356 5.78 -8.75 -6.91
C LEU A 356 6.40 -8.64 -5.51
N HIS A 357 7.61 -9.15 -5.31
CA HIS A 357 8.27 -9.19 -4.00
C HIS A 357 8.45 -7.79 -3.39
N PRO A 358 9.01 -6.78 -4.11
CA PRO A 358 9.03 -5.40 -3.63
C PRO A 358 7.64 -4.82 -3.30
N ARG A 359 6.57 -5.24 -4.00
CA ARG A 359 5.20 -4.76 -3.76
C ARG A 359 4.56 -5.35 -2.51
N LEU A 360 4.94 -6.56 -2.14
CA LEU A 360 4.56 -7.18 -0.87
C LEU A 360 5.35 -6.55 0.28
N GLU A 361 6.65 -6.28 0.10
CA GLU A 361 7.45 -5.56 1.09
C GLU A 361 6.89 -4.14 1.32
N GLN A 362 6.49 -3.43 0.27
CA GLN A 362 5.78 -2.13 0.36
C GLN A 362 4.53 -2.17 1.25
N ARG A 363 3.95 -3.34 1.45
CA ARG A 363 2.77 -3.59 2.29
C ARG A 363 3.13 -4.17 3.67
N ASN A 364 4.39 -4.06 4.07
CA ASN A 364 4.95 -4.59 5.32
C ASN A 364 4.78 -6.12 5.46
N LEU A 365 4.90 -6.85 4.34
CA LEU A 365 4.88 -8.30 4.33
C LEU A 365 6.30 -8.85 4.16
N VAL A 366 6.66 -9.81 5.00
CA VAL A 366 7.91 -10.59 4.87
C VAL A 366 7.67 -11.72 3.86
N ALA A 367 8.12 -11.52 2.62
CA ALA A 367 7.97 -12.51 1.57
C ALA A 367 9.26 -13.31 1.33
N PHE A 368 9.13 -14.64 1.20
CA PHE A 368 10.19 -15.50 0.71
C PHE A 368 10.13 -15.60 -0.83
N LEU A 369 11.25 -15.32 -1.49
CA LEU A 369 11.44 -15.52 -2.93
C LEU A 369 12.85 -16.09 -3.18
N ASP A 370 12.92 -17.22 -3.87
CA ASP A 370 14.15 -17.93 -4.30
C ASP A 370 15.35 -17.00 -4.52
N ALA A 371 15.20 -16.06 -5.48
CA ALA A 371 16.31 -15.24 -5.99
C ALA A 371 16.89 -14.27 -4.96
N ASN A 372 16.16 -14.04 -3.86
CA ASN A 372 16.52 -13.07 -2.83
C ASN A 372 16.96 -13.72 -1.51
N ASN A 373 16.61 -14.97 -1.27
CA ASN A 373 16.71 -15.57 0.08
C ASN A 373 17.62 -16.80 0.17
N LEU A 374 18.01 -17.42 -0.94
CA LEU A 374 18.81 -18.65 -0.89
C LEU A 374 20.31 -18.41 -1.08
N GLU A 375 21.10 -19.01 -0.20
CA GLU A 375 22.56 -18.94 -0.21
C GLU A 375 23.18 -20.05 -1.05
N THR A 376 24.30 -19.76 -1.71
CA THR A 376 25.07 -20.77 -2.46
C THR A 376 25.57 -21.87 -1.52
N GLY A 377 25.26 -23.13 -1.84
CA GLY A 377 25.72 -24.30 -1.07
C GLY A 377 24.68 -24.93 -0.15
N LEU A 378 23.47 -24.38 -0.04
CA LEU A 378 22.36 -24.99 0.72
C LEU A 378 21.64 -26.08 -0.10
N ASN A 379 21.05 -27.06 0.60
CA ASN A 379 20.09 -27.97 -0.02
C ASN A 379 18.80 -27.19 -0.29
N PHE A 380 18.71 -26.63 -1.50
CA PHE A 380 17.62 -25.74 -1.91
C PHE A 380 16.24 -26.39 -1.71
N LYS A 381 16.10 -27.70 -1.96
CA LYS A 381 14.82 -28.42 -1.83
C LYS A 381 14.27 -28.39 -0.39
N LEU A 382 15.10 -28.77 0.58
CA LEU A 382 14.70 -28.74 1.99
C LEU A 382 14.45 -27.31 2.47
N SER A 383 15.25 -26.35 1.99
CA SER A 383 15.11 -24.94 2.36
C SER A 383 13.78 -24.36 1.85
N PHE A 384 13.38 -24.67 0.61
CA PHE A 384 12.07 -24.28 0.07
C PHE A 384 10.91 -24.85 0.86
N MET A 385 10.93 -26.16 1.13
CA MET A 385 9.86 -26.81 1.89
C MET A 385 9.76 -26.28 3.31
N THR A 386 10.91 -26.01 3.95
CA THR A 386 10.95 -25.38 5.27
C THR A 386 10.40 -23.96 5.23
N ALA A 387 10.77 -23.14 4.25
CA ALA A 387 10.22 -21.80 4.07
C ALA A 387 8.70 -21.81 3.86
N ILE A 388 8.17 -22.78 3.08
CA ILE A 388 6.72 -23.00 2.95
C ILE A 388 6.10 -23.29 4.32
N GLY A 389 6.71 -24.18 5.10
CA GLY A 389 6.26 -24.53 6.45
C GLY A 389 6.26 -23.34 7.43
N LEU A 390 7.19 -22.40 7.28
CA LEU A 390 7.32 -21.20 8.14
C LEU A 390 6.51 -19.99 7.63
N SER A 391 5.93 -20.10 6.44
CA SER A 391 5.09 -19.06 5.83
C SER A 391 3.66 -19.14 6.33
N LEU A 392 2.98 -18.00 6.50
CA LEU A 392 1.56 -17.99 6.87
C LEU A 392 0.66 -18.25 5.66
N VAL A 393 1.04 -17.69 4.51
CA VAL A 393 0.35 -17.86 3.23
C VAL A 393 1.34 -18.36 2.18
N ALA A 394 0.93 -19.29 1.32
CA ALA A 394 1.70 -19.71 0.16
C ALA A 394 0.96 -19.37 -1.14
N CYS A 395 1.69 -18.79 -2.09
CA CYS A 395 1.18 -18.31 -3.37
C CYS A 395 1.81 -19.07 -4.54
N PRO A 396 1.20 -20.19 -4.99
CA PRO A 396 1.62 -20.86 -6.21
C PRO A 396 1.18 -20.05 -7.44
N ILE A 397 2.16 -19.67 -8.27
CA ILE A 397 1.92 -18.97 -9.52
C ILE A 397 1.55 -19.98 -10.61
N VAL A 398 0.31 -19.92 -11.09
CA VAL A 398 -0.22 -20.81 -12.12
C VAL A 398 -0.35 -20.03 -13.43
N SER A 399 0.36 -20.48 -14.46
CA SER A 399 0.28 -19.94 -15.81
C SER A 399 0.29 -21.06 -16.84
N ALA A 400 -0.24 -20.81 -18.04
CA ALA A 400 -0.24 -21.79 -19.12
C ALA A 400 1.15 -22.34 -19.42
N ALA A 401 2.16 -21.46 -19.42
CA ALA A 401 3.55 -21.82 -19.59
C ALA A 401 4.10 -22.75 -18.52
N THR A 402 3.73 -22.50 -17.26
CA THR A 402 4.13 -23.35 -16.13
C THR A 402 3.50 -24.73 -16.27
N ILE A 403 2.21 -24.81 -16.63
CA ILE A 403 1.50 -26.06 -16.85
C ILE A 403 2.08 -26.83 -18.04
N MET A 404 2.38 -26.17 -19.15
CA MET A 404 2.93 -26.83 -20.34
C MET A 404 4.28 -27.48 -20.07
N GLN A 405 5.15 -26.85 -19.28
CA GLN A 405 6.42 -27.47 -18.89
C GLN A 405 6.23 -28.74 -18.06
N MET A 406 5.16 -28.81 -17.26
CA MET A 406 4.83 -29.99 -16.47
C MET A 406 4.27 -31.16 -17.29
N ARG A 407 3.83 -30.95 -18.54
CA ARG A 407 3.33 -32.05 -19.42
C ARG A 407 4.39 -33.08 -19.74
N GLN A 408 5.67 -32.70 -19.70
CA GLN A 408 6.79 -33.58 -20.05
C GLN A 408 7.23 -34.48 -18.89
N LEU A 409 6.68 -34.27 -17.68
CA LEU A 409 7.12 -34.98 -16.47
C LEU A 409 6.69 -36.46 -16.45
N GLN A 410 7.63 -37.32 -16.11
CA GLN A 410 7.49 -38.78 -16.00
C GLN A 410 7.99 -39.32 -14.65
N HIS A 411 7.71 -40.60 -14.38
CA HIS A 411 8.06 -41.28 -13.12
C HIS A 411 9.57 -41.35 -12.83
N SER A 412 10.40 -41.36 -13.88
CA SER A 412 11.87 -41.47 -13.81
C SER A 412 12.60 -40.13 -13.86
N ASP A 413 11.86 -39.03 -13.99
CA ASP A 413 12.48 -37.71 -14.18
C ASP A 413 13.19 -37.21 -12.92
N TYR A 414 13.99 -36.17 -13.12
CA TYR A 414 14.55 -35.40 -12.03
C TYR A 414 13.44 -34.76 -11.18
N CYS A 415 13.78 -34.42 -9.94
CA CYS A 415 12.88 -33.70 -9.07
C CYS A 415 12.52 -32.31 -9.64
N ASP A 416 11.27 -32.12 -10.04
CA ASP A 416 10.76 -30.79 -10.41
C ASP A 416 10.50 -29.95 -9.15
N ASN A 417 11.22 -28.83 -9.00
CA ASN A 417 11.17 -28.00 -7.79
C ASN A 417 9.80 -27.32 -7.60
N VAL A 418 9.19 -26.80 -8.67
CA VAL A 418 7.89 -26.12 -8.59
C VAL A 418 6.80 -27.11 -8.21
N LEU A 419 6.81 -28.30 -8.81
CA LEU A 419 5.91 -29.38 -8.42
C LEU A 419 6.13 -29.81 -6.96
N LEU A 420 7.39 -29.95 -6.53
CA LEU A 420 7.71 -30.28 -5.14
C LEU A 420 7.15 -29.23 -4.17
N GLU A 421 7.31 -27.95 -4.46
CA GLU A 421 6.76 -26.85 -3.67
C GLU A 421 5.24 -26.94 -3.59
N TRP A 422 4.54 -27.13 -4.72
CA TRP A 422 3.08 -27.23 -4.74
C TRP A 422 2.56 -28.47 -4.01
N MET A 423 3.23 -29.60 -4.17
CA MET A 423 2.95 -30.82 -3.40
C MET A 423 3.13 -30.57 -1.91
N THR A 424 4.19 -29.86 -1.52
CA THR A 424 4.46 -29.52 -0.12
C THR A 424 3.36 -28.64 0.46
N MET A 425 2.96 -27.58 -0.26
CA MET A 425 1.86 -26.70 0.16
C MET A 425 0.58 -27.50 0.43
N LEU A 426 0.18 -28.35 -0.52
CA LEU A 426 -1.03 -29.17 -0.40
C LEU A 426 -0.93 -30.20 0.73
N ALA A 427 0.19 -30.91 0.83
CA ALA A 427 0.41 -31.93 1.86
C ALA A 427 0.40 -31.34 3.27
N LEU A 428 1.03 -30.17 3.48
CA LEU A 428 1.01 -29.47 4.76
C LEU A 428 -0.40 -29.00 5.14
N ARG A 429 -1.15 -28.47 4.16
CA ARG A 429 -2.54 -28.04 4.38
C ARG A 429 -3.48 -29.21 4.69
N GLU A 430 -3.31 -30.34 4.01
CA GLU A 430 -4.05 -31.58 4.28
C GLU A 430 -3.72 -32.13 5.66
N TYR A 431 -2.44 -32.13 6.03
CA TYR A 431 -2.00 -32.55 7.35
C TYR A 431 -2.63 -31.71 8.46
N GLN A 432 -2.64 -30.38 8.31
CA GLN A 432 -3.26 -29.48 9.28
C GLN A 432 -4.76 -29.70 9.40
N ARG A 433 -5.50 -29.77 8.28
CA ARG A 433 -6.94 -30.06 8.30
C ARG A 433 -7.27 -31.38 8.99
N ALA A 434 -6.46 -32.42 8.76
CA ALA A 434 -6.67 -33.72 9.36
C ALA A 434 -6.43 -33.75 10.89
N HIS A 435 -5.72 -32.75 11.43
CA HIS A 435 -5.36 -32.67 12.85
C HIS A 435 -5.87 -31.36 13.50
N GLU A 436 -6.85 -30.67 12.90
CA GLU A 436 -7.45 -29.45 13.45
C GLU A 436 -8.22 -29.70 14.77
N GLU A 437 -8.64 -30.95 15.02
CA GLU A 437 -9.41 -31.37 16.21
C GLU A 437 -8.55 -32.05 17.30
N ASP A 438 -7.30 -32.42 16.99
CA ASP A 438 -6.41 -33.10 17.93
C ASP A 438 -5.63 -32.06 18.77
N GLU A 439 -6.10 -31.78 19.98
CA GLU A 439 -5.50 -30.84 20.95
C GLU A 439 -4.10 -31.27 21.48
N LYS A 440 -3.11 -31.47 20.60
CA LYS A 440 -1.70 -31.60 21.00
C LYS A 440 -0.94 -30.32 20.65
N GLU A 441 -0.96 -29.38 21.59
CA GLU A 441 -0.34 -28.04 21.55
C GLU A 441 1.14 -28.01 21.08
N GLN A 442 1.86 -29.12 21.12
CA GLN A 442 3.30 -29.16 20.78
C GLN A 442 3.58 -29.47 19.29
N GLN A 443 2.63 -30.02 18.53
CA GLN A 443 2.88 -30.44 17.13
C GLN A 443 2.51 -29.36 16.11
N HIS A 444 1.49 -28.53 16.41
CA HIS A 444 1.08 -27.38 15.58
C HIS A 444 2.15 -26.29 15.49
N ALA A 445 3.10 -26.25 16.43
CA ALA A 445 4.13 -25.22 16.50
C ALA A 445 5.15 -25.25 15.34
N LYS A 446 5.24 -26.35 14.58
CA LYS A 446 6.23 -26.48 13.48
C LYS A 446 5.72 -26.05 12.10
N ILE A 447 4.40 -26.06 11.87
CA ILE A 447 3.81 -25.75 10.55
C ILE A 447 2.92 -24.53 10.70
N ARG A 448 3.39 -23.41 10.18
CA ARG A 448 2.73 -22.10 10.22
C ARG A 448 1.84 -21.82 9.00
N LEU A 449 1.97 -22.57 7.90
CA LEU A 449 1.12 -22.41 6.72
C LEU A 449 -0.36 -22.45 7.12
N HIS A 450 -1.17 -21.46 6.77
CA HIS A 450 -2.61 -21.46 7.08
C HIS A 450 -3.45 -21.44 5.81
N ARG A 451 -2.98 -20.71 4.79
CA ARG A 451 -3.71 -20.54 3.52
C ARG A 451 -2.80 -20.77 2.33
N ILE A 452 -3.37 -21.34 1.28
CA ILE A 452 -2.79 -21.38 -0.07
C ILE A 452 -3.65 -20.45 -0.92
N VAL A 453 -3.03 -19.55 -1.65
CA VAL A 453 -3.69 -18.59 -2.55
C VAL A 453 -3.05 -18.69 -3.92
N PRO A 454 -3.57 -19.54 -4.82
CA PRO A 454 -3.08 -19.60 -6.19
C PRO A 454 -3.21 -18.25 -6.87
N VAL A 455 -2.20 -17.86 -7.64
CA VAL A 455 -2.22 -16.67 -8.48
C VAL A 455 -2.21 -17.12 -9.94
N ILE A 456 -3.36 -17.01 -10.61
CA ILE A 456 -3.57 -17.46 -11.98
C ILE A 456 -3.29 -16.30 -12.93
N LEU A 457 -2.30 -16.46 -13.81
CA LEU A 457 -1.79 -15.39 -14.67
C LEU A 457 -1.94 -15.70 -16.16
N GLY A 458 -2.32 -14.67 -16.92
CA GLY A 458 -2.45 -14.74 -18.36
C GLY A 458 -1.13 -14.61 -19.12
N SER A 459 -1.23 -14.69 -20.44
CA SER A 459 -0.16 -14.64 -21.44
C SER A 459 0.66 -13.35 -21.37
N THR A 460 0.08 -12.26 -20.86
CA THR A 460 0.81 -11.01 -20.64
C THR A 460 1.92 -11.14 -19.62
N TRP A 461 1.93 -12.15 -18.76
CA TRP A 461 3.01 -12.42 -17.80
C TRP A 461 4.06 -13.39 -18.32
N HIS A 462 3.88 -13.87 -19.55
CA HIS A 462 4.70 -14.91 -20.16
C HIS A 462 6.03 -14.36 -20.67
N ASN A 463 7.12 -15.08 -20.41
CA ASN A 463 8.43 -14.77 -20.98
C ASN A 463 8.65 -15.59 -22.27
N ALA A 464 8.32 -14.99 -23.41
CA ALA A 464 8.41 -15.64 -24.73
C ALA A 464 9.85 -16.05 -25.10
N ASN A 465 10.88 -15.44 -24.51
CA ASN A 465 12.29 -15.69 -24.88
C ASN A 465 12.87 -16.96 -24.25
N ASP A 466 12.34 -17.41 -23.10
CA ASP A 466 12.90 -18.52 -22.30
C ASP A 466 11.99 -19.74 -22.20
N SER A 467 10.81 -19.65 -22.82
CA SER A 467 9.83 -20.72 -22.84
C SER A 467 9.68 -21.27 -24.26
N GLY A 468 9.48 -22.58 -24.41
CA GLY A 468 9.20 -23.19 -25.70
C GLY A 468 7.82 -22.86 -26.28
N MET A 469 7.11 -21.85 -25.75
CA MET A 469 5.76 -21.45 -26.14
C MET A 469 5.74 -19.98 -26.51
N SER A 470 5.14 -19.65 -27.65
CA SER A 470 4.98 -18.25 -28.10
C SER A 470 3.92 -17.52 -27.28
N GLY A 471 3.96 -16.18 -27.29
CA GLY A 471 2.93 -15.36 -26.63
C GLY A 471 1.52 -15.57 -27.21
N ALA A 472 1.41 -15.88 -28.51
CA ALA A 472 0.14 -16.15 -29.17
C ALA A 472 -0.49 -17.47 -28.70
N GLU A 473 0.31 -18.53 -28.61
CA GLU A 473 -0.11 -19.83 -28.06
C GLU A 473 -0.48 -19.72 -26.57
N ALA A 474 0.26 -18.91 -25.81
CA ALA A 474 -0.08 -18.64 -24.41
C ALA A 474 -1.45 -17.97 -24.27
N GLY A 475 -1.79 -17.07 -25.20
CA GLY A 475 -3.04 -16.31 -25.21
C GLY A 475 -4.29 -17.15 -25.41
N GLU A 476 -4.18 -18.34 -26.02
CA GLU A 476 -5.31 -19.29 -26.14
C GLU A 476 -5.82 -19.77 -24.77
N TYR A 477 -4.98 -19.65 -23.74
CA TYR A 477 -5.26 -20.07 -22.37
C TYR A 477 -5.54 -18.89 -21.41
N ASP A 478 -5.84 -17.69 -21.92
CA ASP A 478 -6.21 -16.50 -21.13
C ASP A 478 -7.64 -16.55 -20.56
N SER A 479 -8.10 -17.74 -20.23
CA SER A 479 -9.31 -17.98 -19.46
C SER A 479 -9.02 -19.06 -18.41
N ARG A 480 -9.65 -18.92 -17.23
CA ARG A 480 -9.49 -19.90 -16.14
C ARG A 480 -9.90 -21.30 -16.61
N ASP A 481 -10.95 -21.39 -17.41
CA ASP A 481 -11.48 -22.66 -17.91
C ASP A 481 -10.54 -23.31 -18.93
N ASN A 482 -9.99 -22.53 -19.88
CA ASN A 482 -9.04 -23.06 -20.86
C ASN A 482 -7.75 -23.53 -20.17
N MET A 483 -7.29 -22.79 -19.15
CA MET A 483 -6.13 -23.18 -18.36
C MET A 483 -6.40 -24.44 -17.52
N LYS A 484 -7.62 -24.60 -16.97
CA LYS A 484 -8.05 -25.82 -16.28
C LYS A 484 -8.14 -27.01 -17.25
N GLN A 485 -8.62 -26.80 -18.48
CA GLN A 485 -8.62 -27.82 -19.53
C GLN A 485 -7.19 -28.23 -19.91
N LEU A 486 -6.26 -27.28 -20.01
CA LEU A 486 -4.85 -27.58 -20.22
C LEU A 486 -4.29 -28.44 -19.07
N ALA A 487 -4.63 -28.13 -17.82
CA ALA A 487 -4.25 -28.94 -16.66
C ALA A 487 -4.82 -30.38 -16.71
N MET A 488 -5.99 -30.60 -17.31
CA MET A 488 -6.53 -31.95 -17.54
C MET A 488 -5.68 -32.80 -18.50
N THR A 489 -4.79 -32.19 -19.29
CA THR A 489 -3.88 -32.91 -20.20
C THR A 489 -2.57 -33.35 -19.53
N LEU A 490 -2.35 -32.99 -18.27
CA LEU A 490 -1.14 -33.33 -17.52
C LEU A 490 -1.04 -34.83 -17.22
N PRO A 491 0.17 -35.38 -17.04
CA PRO A 491 0.35 -36.79 -16.74
C PRO A 491 -0.17 -37.16 -15.34
N ASP A 492 -0.75 -38.35 -15.21
CA ASP A 492 -1.00 -39.00 -13.92
C ASP A 492 0.25 -39.74 -13.43
N ALA A 493 1.34 -38.98 -13.32
CA ALA A 493 2.64 -39.44 -12.85
C ALA A 493 3.18 -38.50 -11.78
N VAL A 494 4.09 -39.01 -10.94
CA VAL A 494 4.94 -38.20 -10.08
C VAL A 494 6.34 -38.84 -10.08
N SER A 495 7.38 -38.03 -10.21
CA SER A 495 8.75 -38.55 -10.17
C SER A 495 9.03 -39.18 -8.80
N LYS A 496 9.70 -40.33 -8.81
CA LYS A 496 10.19 -40.98 -7.58
C LYS A 496 11.09 -40.05 -6.76
N GLN A 497 11.86 -39.17 -7.43
CA GLN A 497 12.74 -38.22 -6.75
C GLN A 497 11.96 -37.10 -6.07
N THR A 498 10.88 -36.61 -6.69
CA THR A 498 10.00 -35.59 -6.09
C THR A 498 9.27 -36.17 -4.88
N ALA A 499 8.69 -37.36 -5.01
CA ALA A 499 8.03 -38.07 -3.92
C ALA A 499 8.98 -38.33 -2.73
N ALA A 500 10.17 -38.85 -3.01
CA ALA A 500 11.17 -39.13 -1.99
C ALA A 500 11.67 -37.86 -1.27
N ALA A 501 11.80 -36.73 -1.98
CA ALA A 501 12.17 -35.45 -1.38
C ALA A 501 11.10 -34.95 -0.40
N LEU A 502 9.82 -35.10 -0.76
CA LEU A 502 8.70 -34.75 0.12
C LEU A 502 8.67 -35.66 1.36
N ASP A 503 8.85 -36.97 1.18
CA ASP A 503 8.91 -37.93 2.28
C ASP A 503 10.08 -37.64 3.23
N GLN A 504 11.24 -37.30 2.66
CA GLN A 504 12.42 -36.90 3.40
C GLN A 504 12.14 -35.67 4.27
N TYR A 505 11.44 -34.67 3.74
CA TYR A 505 11.10 -33.46 4.49
C TYR A 505 10.16 -33.75 5.67
N PHE A 506 9.09 -34.51 5.43
CA PHE A 506 8.16 -34.88 6.50
C PHE A 506 8.86 -35.68 7.61
N THR A 507 9.65 -36.68 7.24
CA THR A 507 10.30 -37.57 8.21
C THR A 507 11.50 -36.95 8.92
N GLN A 508 12.39 -36.28 8.18
CA GLN A 508 13.67 -35.82 8.72
C GLN A 508 13.60 -34.40 9.29
N VAL A 509 12.76 -33.51 8.74
CA VAL A 509 12.68 -32.11 9.18
C VAL A 509 11.51 -31.90 10.13
N LEU A 510 10.30 -32.32 9.72
CA LEU A 510 9.12 -32.13 10.55
C LEU A 510 9.00 -33.20 11.66
N HIS A 511 9.61 -34.36 11.46
CA HIS A 511 9.43 -35.57 12.27
C HIS A 511 7.96 -36.01 12.31
N LEU A 512 7.35 -36.01 11.13
CA LEU A 512 5.97 -36.40 10.86
C LEU A 512 5.93 -37.62 9.93
N PRO A 513 4.84 -38.41 9.94
CA PRO A 513 4.66 -39.47 8.95
C PRO A 513 4.58 -38.84 7.54
N PRO A 514 5.16 -39.51 6.52
CA PRO A 514 5.04 -39.04 5.14
C PRO A 514 3.59 -39.07 4.66
N PRO A 515 3.24 -38.30 3.62
CA PRO A 515 1.91 -38.36 3.00
C PRO A 515 1.54 -39.79 2.58
N GLN A 516 0.33 -40.24 2.91
CA GLN A 516 -0.11 -41.62 2.61
C GLN A 516 -0.17 -41.91 1.09
N ARG A 517 -0.44 -40.89 0.29
CA ARG A 517 -0.43 -40.95 -1.18
C ARG A 517 0.14 -39.67 -1.76
N HIS A 518 1.05 -39.83 -2.70
CA HIS A 518 1.59 -38.72 -3.49
C HIS A 518 0.64 -38.38 -4.63
N LYS A 519 0.18 -37.12 -4.69
CA LYS A 519 -0.64 -36.64 -5.80
C LYS A 519 0.17 -36.65 -7.10
N SER A 520 -0.46 -37.06 -8.20
CA SER A 520 0.11 -36.93 -9.55
C SER A 520 0.27 -35.47 -9.95
N VAL A 521 1.10 -35.18 -10.97
CA VAL A 521 1.25 -33.84 -11.54
C VAL A 521 -0.13 -33.23 -11.86
N ARG A 522 -0.99 -33.99 -12.55
CA ARG A 522 -2.37 -33.58 -12.85
C ARG A 522 -3.17 -33.25 -11.57
N GLN A 523 -3.15 -34.14 -10.59
CA GLN A 523 -3.90 -33.96 -9.34
C GLN A 523 -3.44 -32.74 -8.54
N VAL A 524 -2.14 -32.45 -8.51
CA VAL A 524 -1.58 -31.27 -7.85
C VAL A 524 -2.10 -29.99 -8.50
N VAL A 525 -1.96 -29.88 -9.82
CA VAL A 525 -2.37 -28.66 -10.54
C VAL A 525 -3.89 -28.45 -10.45
N LEU A 526 -4.68 -29.50 -10.64
CA LEU A 526 -6.14 -29.40 -10.52
C LEU A 526 -6.57 -29.02 -9.10
N SER A 527 -5.90 -29.53 -8.06
CA SER A 527 -6.17 -29.13 -6.67
C SER A 527 -5.99 -27.63 -6.44
N LEU A 528 -5.08 -26.96 -7.18
CA LEU A 528 -4.91 -25.51 -7.10
C LEU A 528 -6.08 -24.75 -7.74
N PHE A 529 -6.72 -25.30 -8.78
CA PHE A 529 -7.92 -24.70 -9.38
C PHE A 529 -9.17 -24.83 -8.52
N ASP A 530 -9.15 -25.69 -7.50
CA ASP A 530 -10.27 -25.89 -6.56
C ASP A 530 -10.09 -25.02 -5.29
N ILE A 531 -9.07 -24.16 -5.26
CA ILE A 531 -8.83 -23.18 -4.20
C ILE A 531 -9.15 -21.77 -4.72
N ASP A 532 -9.67 -20.90 -3.84
CA ASP A 532 -9.89 -19.49 -4.13
C ASP A 532 -8.58 -18.83 -4.57
N ALA A 533 -8.60 -18.24 -5.77
CA ALA A 533 -7.41 -17.75 -6.43
C ALA A 533 -7.49 -16.26 -6.75
N VAL A 534 -6.34 -15.60 -6.78
CA VAL A 534 -6.19 -14.28 -7.40
C VAL A 534 -6.00 -14.49 -8.90
N VAL A 535 -6.85 -13.89 -9.72
CA VAL A 535 -6.85 -14.09 -11.18
C VAL A 535 -6.46 -12.78 -11.86
N ALA A 536 -5.41 -12.82 -12.68
CA ALA A 536 -4.96 -11.72 -13.53
C ALA A 536 -4.74 -12.22 -14.97
N LEU A 537 -5.84 -12.41 -15.69
CA LEU A 537 -5.89 -12.93 -17.07
C LEU A 537 -6.12 -11.83 -18.11
N ASP A 538 -6.52 -10.63 -17.71
CA ASP A 538 -6.85 -9.55 -18.64
C ASP A 538 -5.60 -8.96 -19.28
N ALA A 539 -5.48 -9.09 -20.60
CA ALA A 539 -4.36 -8.56 -21.37
C ALA A 539 -4.42 -7.04 -21.58
N ALA A 540 -5.58 -6.41 -21.39
CA ALA A 540 -5.77 -4.97 -21.57
C ALA A 540 -5.32 -4.14 -20.36
N VAL A 541 -5.16 -4.77 -19.19
CA VAL A 541 -4.77 -4.08 -17.95
C VAL A 541 -3.25 -4.00 -17.85
N ASP A 542 -2.75 -2.81 -17.49
CA ASP A 542 -1.32 -2.60 -17.26
C ASP A 542 -0.75 -3.52 -16.17
N ARG A 543 0.44 -4.08 -16.43
CA ARG A 543 1.12 -5.03 -15.53
C ARG A 543 1.39 -4.42 -14.14
N ARG A 544 1.63 -3.10 -14.06
CA ARG A 544 1.91 -2.43 -12.78
C ARG A 544 0.66 -2.40 -11.90
N SER A 545 -0.48 -2.12 -12.51
CA SER A 545 -1.80 -2.15 -11.85
C SER A 545 -2.14 -3.57 -11.38
N GLN A 546 -1.93 -4.57 -12.23
CA GLN A 546 -2.15 -5.99 -11.85
C GLN A 546 -1.26 -6.41 -10.67
N LEU A 547 0.03 -6.04 -10.64
CA LEU A 547 0.90 -6.33 -9.49
C LEU A 547 0.42 -5.65 -8.21
N HIS A 548 -0.09 -4.43 -8.32
CA HIS A 548 -0.64 -3.71 -7.19
C HIS A 548 -1.86 -4.44 -6.62
N GLU A 549 -2.78 -4.86 -7.49
CA GLU A 549 -3.98 -5.61 -7.10
C GLU A 549 -3.64 -6.97 -6.50
N ILE A 550 -2.72 -7.73 -7.12
CA ILE A 550 -2.26 -9.03 -6.60
C ILE A 550 -1.65 -8.85 -5.20
N ALA A 551 -0.75 -7.89 -5.03
CA ALA A 551 -0.11 -7.64 -3.75
C ALA A 551 -1.13 -7.23 -2.66
N GLU A 552 -2.16 -6.48 -3.03
CA GLU A 552 -3.22 -6.07 -2.12
C GLU A 552 -4.12 -7.23 -1.69
N LYS A 553 -4.56 -8.06 -2.65
CA LYS A 553 -5.34 -9.28 -2.35
C LYS A 553 -4.55 -10.24 -1.46
N VAL A 554 -3.26 -10.44 -1.74
CA VAL A 554 -2.38 -11.26 -0.90
C VAL A 554 -2.26 -10.66 0.51
N ARG A 555 -2.09 -9.34 0.63
CA ARG A 555 -2.07 -8.65 1.95
C ARG A 555 -3.35 -8.89 2.74
N GLN A 556 -4.51 -8.76 2.11
CA GLN A 556 -5.80 -9.01 2.76
C GLN A 556 -5.90 -10.45 3.29
N VAL A 557 -5.46 -11.44 2.52
CA VAL A 557 -5.44 -12.83 2.98
C VAL A 557 -4.46 -13.03 4.15
N VAL A 558 -3.27 -12.42 4.11
CA VAL A 558 -2.32 -12.47 5.22
C VAL A 558 -2.91 -11.84 6.48
N VAL A 559 -3.56 -10.67 6.37
CA VAL A 559 -4.19 -10.00 7.52
C VAL A 559 -5.29 -10.87 8.12
N SER A 560 -6.13 -11.48 7.28
CA SER A 560 -7.15 -12.44 7.73
C SER A 560 -6.53 -13.65 8.45
N ALA A 561 -5.51 -14.27 7.85
CA ALA A 561 -4.82 -15.42 8.45
C ALA A 561 -4.08 -15.08 9.75
N ARG A 562 -3.51 -13.87 9.89
CA ARG A 562 -2.91 -13.39 11.14
C ARG A 562 -3.95 -13.24 12.25
N SER A 563 -5.14 -12.73 11.93
CA SER A 563 -6.25 -12.62 12.88
C SER A 563 -6.71 -14.01 13.36
N GLU A 564 -6.80 -15.00 12.46
CA GLU A 564 -7.09 -16.39 12.81
C GLU A 564 -6.00 -16.99 13.72
N GLU A 565 -4.71 -16.77 13.41
CA GLU A 565 -3.56 -17.22 14.23
C GLU A 565 -3.60 -16.59 15.64
N GLN A 566 -3.93 -15.30 15.76
CA GLN A 566 -4.06 -14.60 17.03
C GLN A 566 -5.26 -15.07 17.85
N ALA A 567 -6.41 -15.32 17.22
CA ALA A 567 -7.60 -15.84 17.89
C ALA A 567 -7.34 -17.23 18.51
N LYS A 568 -6.63 -18.11 17.80
CA LYS A 568 -6.23 -19.44 18.30
C LYS A 568 -5.28 -19.35 19.49
N ASN A 569 -4.33 -18.41 19.47
CA ASN A 569 -3.36 -18.23 20.56
C ASN A 569 -3.93 -17.47 21.78
N GLY A 570 -4.92 -16.59 21.60
CA GLY A 570 -5.57 -15.83 22.67
C GLY A 570 -6.49 -16.67 23.59
N GLY A 571 -7.02 -17.79 23.09
CA GLY A 571 -7.83 -18.71 23.88
C GLY A 571 -7.04 -19.44 25.00
N ALA A 572 -5.74 -19.63 24.80
CA ALA A 572 -4.88 -20.32 25.77
C ALA A 572 -4.48 -19.44 26.97
N THR A 573 -4.44 -18.12 26.81
CA THR A 573 -4.05 -17.19 27.90
C THR A 573 -5.20 -16.86 28.85
N ALA A 574 -6.45 -16.88 28.38
CA ALA A 574 -7.63 -16.63 29.21
C ALA A 574 -7.95 -17.80 30.18
N ARG A 575 -7.48 -19.02 29.92
CA ARG A 575 -7.71 -20.20 30.77
C ARG A 575 -6.67 -20.41 31.88
N ARG A 576 -5.58 -19.62 31.91
CA ARG A 576 -4.49 -19.80 32.90
C ARG A 576 -4.48 -18.78 34.05
N SER A 577 -5.52 -17.95 34.17
CA SER A 577 -5.61 -16.89 35.20
C SER A 577 -6.67 -17.12 36.30
N THR A 578 -7.15 -18.36 36.49
CA THR A 578 -8.12 -18.68 37.57
C THR A 578 -7.68 -19.79 38.53
N GLN A 579 -6.38 -20.06 38.66
CA GLN A 579 -5.85 -20.88 39.76
C GLN A 579 -4.54 -20.33 40.32
N SER A 580 -4.64 -19.28 41.12
CA SER A 580 -3.72 -19.01 42.25
C SER A 580 -4.15 -17.77 43.01
N SER A 581 -5.11 -17.92 43.93
CA SER A 581 -5.19 -17.10 45.16
C SER A 581 -6.25 -17.69 46.08
N SER A 582 -5.80 -18.52 47.01
CA SER A 582 -6.56 -18.91 48.20
C SER A 582 -6.27 -17.93 49.36
N SER A 583 -7.33 -17.71 50.14
CA SER A 583 -7.40 -17.23 51.54
C SER A 583 -7.10 -15.77 51.89
N SER A 584 -8.15 -14.99 52.16
CA SER A 584 -8.53 -14.62 53.54
C SER A 584 -9.91 -13.93 53.60
N SER A 585 -10.57 -14.15 54.74
CA SER A 585 -12.01 -14.11 55.02
C SER A 585 -12.56 -12.72 55.37
N SER A 586 -13.83 -12.43 55.03
CA SER A 586 -14.93 -12.12 55.99
C SER A 586 -16.20 -11.55 55.31
N SER A 587 -17.30 -12.33 55.42
CA SER A 587 -18.73 -11.98 55.59
C SER A 587 -19.28 -10.58 55.23
N THR A 588 -20.34 -10.51 54.41
CA THR A 588 -21.76 -10.35 54.84
C THR A 588 -22.76 -10.45 53.65
N THR A 589 -23.85 -11.19 53.89
CA THR A 589 -25.26 -11.15 53.38
C THR A 589 -25.64 -10.10 52.31
N ALA A 590 -26.50 -10.35 51.30
CA ALA A 590 -27.83 -10.98 51.36
C ALA A 590 -28.33 -11.47 49.98
N ALA A 591 -29.35 -12.34 50.04
CA ALA A 591 -30.01 -13.08 48.96
C ALA A 591 -31.00 -12.28 48.09
N ILE A 592 -31.34 -12.82 46.90
CA ILE A 592 -32.72 -12.97 46.36
C ILE A 592 -32.72 -13.83 45.05
N LEU A 593 -33.46 -14.95 45.10
CA LEU A 593 -34.27 -15.73 44.10
C LEU A 593 -33.76 -15.91 42.63
N ALA A 594 -33.38 -17.10 42.15
CA ALA A 594 -34.16 -18.30 41.71
C ALA A 594 -35.04 -18.06 40.44
N THR A 595 -34.75 -18.63 39.24
CA THR A 595 -35.21 -19.96 38.73
C THR A 595 -34.73 -20.24 37.26
N PRO A 596 -34.88 -21.46 36.68
CA PRO A 596 -33.91 -22.14 35.78
C PRO A 596 -34.22 -22.11 34.25
N PRO A 597 -33.36 -22.66 33.36
CA PRO A 597 -33.49 -22.55 31.90
C PRO A 597 -34.21 -23.75 31.26
N PRO A 598 -34.82 -23.59 30.06
CA PRO A 598 -35.18 -24.71 29.22
C PRO A 598 -34.16 -24.97 28.11
N ALA A 599 -33.95 -26.26 27.84
CA ALA A 599 -33.13 -26.87 26.80
C ALA A 599 -33.84 -26.85 25.41
N PRO A 600 -33.15 -27.23 24.32
CA PRO A 600 -33.39 -26.76 22.95
C PRO A 600 -34.32 -27.65 22.13
N PRO A 601 -34.78 -27.18 20.94
CA PRO A 601 -35.19 -28.07 19.86
C PRO A 601 -34.22 -28.01 18.67
N SER A 602 -33.83 -29.20 18.20
CA SER A 602 -33.24 -29.46 16.88
C SER A 602 -34.35 -29.79 15.85
N PRO A 603 -34.04 -30.15 14.60
CA PRO A 603 -34.01 -29.27 13.44
C PRO A 603 -35.14 -29.55 12.44
N SER A 604 -35.49 -28.55 11.63
CA SER A 604 -36.37 -28.71 10.47
C SER A 604 -35.77 -27.99 9.26
N SER A 605 -35.37 -28.78 8.26
CA SER A 605 -35.14 -28.35 6.87
C SER A 605 -36.50 -28.27 6.13
N PRO A 606 -36.54 -27.87 4.83
CA PRO A 606 -36.05 -26.63 4.21
C PRO A 606 -37.18 -25.95 3.39
N SER A 607 -37.28 -24.62 3.37
CA SER A 607 -38.07 -23.95 2.32
C SER A 607 -37.76 -22.47 2.13
N SER A 608 -37.74 -22.09 0.85
CA SER A 608 -37.94 -20.74 0.27
C SER A 608 -36.81 -19.71 0.46
N SER A 609 -36.06 -19.50 -0.63
CA SER A 609 -35.21 -18.33 -0.88
C SER A 609 -36.00 -17.03 -0.74
N SER A 610 -35.90 -16.36 0.41
CA SER A 610 -36.29 -14.97 0.57
C SER A 610 -35.28 -14.09 -0.17
N SER A 611 -35.74 -13.26 -1.10
CA SER A 611 -34.92 -12.20 -1.70
C SER A 611 -34.34 -11.32 -0.59
N PRO A 612 -33.06 -10.91 -0.67
CA PRO A 612 -32.41 -10.06 0.34
C PRO A 612 -32.79 -8.58 0.24
N PHE A 613 -33.77 -8.24 -0.59
CA PHE A 613 -34.27 -6.88 -0.81
C PHE A 613 -35.62 -6.69 -0.13
N GLU A 614 -35.94 -5.43 0.15
CA GLU A 614 -37.28 -5.06 0.57
C GLU A 614 -38.33 -5.44 -0.50
N PRO A 615 -39.56 -5.78 -0.08
CA PRO A 615 -40.61 -6.26 -0.99
C PRO A 615 -40.90 -5.28 -2.14
N GLU A 616 -40.77 -3.98 -1.89
CA GLU A 616 -40.99 -2.92 -2.86
C GLU A 616 -39.93 -2.91 -3.96
N LEU A 617 -38.64 -2.98 -3.58
CA LEU A 617 -37.53 -3.09 -4.52
C LEU A 617 -37.62 -4.40 -5.33
N THR A 618 -37.92 -5.52 -4.68
CA THR A 618 -38.10 -6.81 -5.39
C THR A 618 -39.24 -6.74 -6.41
N ALA A 619 -40.39 -6.16 -6.04
CA ALA A 619 -41.54 -6.00 -6.93
C ALA A 619 -41.22 -5.08 -8.11
N TRP A 620 -40.51 -3.97 -7.85
CA TRP A 620 -40.11 -3.00 -8.86
C TRP A 620 -39.11 -3.61 -9.87
N LEU A 621 -38.07 -4.30 -9.38
CA LEU A 621 -37.08 -4.99 -10.22
C LEU A 621 -37.70 -6.13 -11.04
N THR A 622 -38.63 -6.87 -10.45
CA THR A 622 -39.36 -7.96 -11.14
C THR A 622 -40.25 -7.40 -12.25
N ARG A 623 -41.00 -6.31 -11.97
CA ARG A 623 -41.84 -5.61 -12.96
C ARG A 623 -41.05 -5.16 -14.18
N HIS A 624 -39.78 -4.81 -14.01
CA HIS A 624 -38.90 -4.36 -15.08
C HIS A 624 -37.98 -5.44 -15.66
N SER A 625 -38.13 -6.70 -15.24
CA SER A 625 -37.30 -7.83 -15.64
C SER A 625 -35.81 -7.59 -15.39
N LEU A 626 -35.48 -6.92 -14.29
CA LEU A 626 -34.11 -6.57 -13.91
C LEU A 626 -33.55 -7.41 -12.77
N LEU A 627 -34.41 -8.01 -11.92
CA LEU A 627 -34.00 -8.68 -10.68
C LEU A 627 -32.82 -9.64 -10.86
N GLU A 628 -32.95 -10.64 -11.75
CA GLU A 628 -31.91 -11.65 -12.00
C GLU A 628 -30.60 -11.08 -12.60
N HIS A 629 -30.63 -9.85 -13.14
CA HIS A 629 -29.50 -9.24 -13.82
C HIS A 629 -28.71 -8.26 -12.95
N VAL A 630 -29.34 -7.73 -11.89
CA VAL A 630 -28.77 -6.67 -11.06
C VAL A 630 -28.67 -7.05 -9.59
N GLN A 631 -29.28 -8.17 -9.17
CA GLN A 631 -29.32 -8.60 -7.77
C GLN A 631 -27.93 -8.60 -7.11
N LEU A 632 -26.95 -9.31 -7.69
CA LEU A 632 -25.61 -9.39 -7.09
C LEU A 632 -24.92 -8.03 -6.99
N ALA A 633 -25.12 -7.16 -7.99
CA ALA A 633 -24.56 -5.81 -7.99
C ALA A 633 -25.21 -4.91 -6.94
N LEU A 634 -26.53 -5.01 -6.74
CA LEU A 634 -27.22 -4.26 -5.70
C LEU A 634 -26.81 -4.73 -4.30
N GLU A 635 -26.65 -6.04 -4.09
CA GLU A 635 -26.14 -6.60 -2.83
C GLU A 635 -24.70 -6.15 -2.55
N GLU A 636 -23.82 -6.15 -3.56
CA GLU A 636 -22.42 -5.71 -3.44
C GLU A 636 -22.30 -4.21 -3.08
N HIS A 637 -23.26 -3.40 -3.56
CA HIS A 637 -23.35 -1.97 -3.24
C HIS A 637 -24.17 -1.68 -1.97
N GLY A 638 -24.65 -2.70 -1.25
CA GLY A 638 -25.42 -2.54 -0.01
C GLY A 638 -26.80 -1.91 -0.22
N ILE A 639 -27.39 -2.10 -1.40
CA ILE A 639 -28.69 -1.53 -1.80
C ILE A 639 -29.79 -2.52 -1.44
N HIS A 640 -30.59 -2.19 -0.43
CA HIS A 640 -31.63 -3.08 0.08
C HIS A 640 -33.05 -2.55 -0.12
N SER A 641 -33.23 -1.23 -0.26
CA SER A 641 -34.51 -0.57 -0.50
C SER A 641 -34.57 0.16 -1.87
N ILE A 642 -35.77 0.59 -2.27
CA ILE A 642 -35.90 1.39 -3.49
C ILE A 642 -35.34 2.80 -3.27
N GLU A 643 -35.44 3.33 -2.06
CA GLU A 643 -34.86 4.60 -1.64
C GLU A 643 -33.34 4.60 -1.79
N ASP A 644 -32.65 3.56 -1.29
CA ASP A 644 -31.19 3.41 -1.42
C ASP A 644 -30.77 3.44 -2.90
N LEU A 645 -31.54 2.77 -3.76
CA LEU A 645 -31.30 2.75 -5.21
C LEU A 645 -31.46 4.14 -5.81
N LEU A 646 -32.50 4.88 -5.43
CA LEU A 646 -32.77 6.22 -5.98
C LEU A 646 -31.73 7.24 -5.50
N ASP A 647 -31.35 7.21 -4.22
CA ASP A 647 -30.35 8.11 -3.64
C ASP A 647 -29.01 7.92 -4.33
N LEU A 648 -28.53 6.67 -4.44
CA LEU A 648 -27.25 6.39 -5.08
C LEU A 648 -27.24 6.72 -6.57
N VAL A 649 -28.37 6.58 -7.26
CA VAL A 649 -28.49 6.95 -8.69
C VAL A 649 -28.58 8.48 -8.87
N THR A 650 -29.14 9.20 -7.89
CA THR A 650 -29.30 10.66 -7.93
C THR A 650 -28.01 11.38 -7.53
N GLU A 651 -27.26 10.82 -6.59
CA GLU A 651 -25.91 11.28 -6.20
C GLU A 651 -24.81 10.90 -7.21
N ASP A 652 -25.18 10.28 -8.34
CA ASP A 652 -24.28 9.71 -9.36
C ASP A 652 -23.19 8.78 -8.77
N ILE A 653 -23.48 8.13 -7.64
CA ILE A 653 -22.63 7.10 -7.01
C ILE A 653 -22.83 5.76 -7.71
N LEU A 654 -24.08 5.37 -7.93
CA LEU A 654 -24.43 4.19 -8.74
C LEU A 654 -24.57 4.61 -10.20
N THR A 655 -23.48 4.49 -10.96
CA THR A 655 -23.44 4.78 -12.40
C THR A 655 -23.51 3.51 -13.25
N VAL A 656 -23.76 3.68 -14.55
CA VAL A 656 -23.67 2.59 -15.52
C VAL A 656 -22.28 1.92 -15.48
N LYS A 657 -21.21 2.70 -15.30
CA LYS A 657 -19.83 2.18 -15.18
C LYS A 657 -19.64 1.34 -13.91
N VAL A 658 -20.23 1.78 -12.79
CA VAL A 658 -20.17 1.07 -11.50
C VAL A 658 -20.91 -0.26 -11.57
N LEU A 659 -22.12 -0.26 -12.15
CA LEU A 659 -22.89 -1.49 -12.38
C LEU A 659 -22.19 -2.45 -13.37
N MET A 660 -21.52 -1.92 -14.40
CA MET A 660 -20.73 -2.76 -15.31
C MET A 660 -19.51 -3.36 -14.62
N ALA A 661 -18.89 -2.63 -13.69
CA ALA A 661 -17.74 -3.13 -12.92
C ALA A 661 -18.12 -4.30 -11.99
N THR A 662 -19.38 -4.38 -11.56
CA THR A 662 -19.97 -5.49 -10.78
C THR A 662 -20.64 -6.56 -11.65
N GLY A 663 -20.37 -6.55 -12.96
CA GLY A 663 -20.79 -7.61 -13.89
C GLY A 663 -22.19 -7.45 -14.49
N VAL A 664 -22.88 -6.32 -14.29
CA VAL A 664 -24.16 -6.05 -14.94
C VAL A 664 -23.94 -5.72 -16.42
N LYS A 665 -24.64 -6.42 -17.31
CA LYS A 665 -24.60 -6.12 -18.76
C LYS A 665 -25.00 -4.67 -19.02
N MET A 666 -24.25 -3.97 -19.88
CA MET A 666 -24.46 -2.55 -20.26
C MET A 666 -25.92 -2.20 -20.57
N GLY A 667 -26.67 -3.09 -21.23
CA GLY A 667 -28.10 -2.88 -21.51
C GLY A 667 -28.98 -2.90 -20.24
N CYS A 668 -28.72 -3.80 -19.30
CA CYS A 668 -29.42 -3.89 -18.03
C CYS A 668 -29.03 -2.74 -17.09
N ALA A 669 -27.74 -2.37 -17.06
CA ALA A 669 -27.24 -1.24 -16.28
C ALA A 669 -27.88 0.09 -16.74
N ASN A 670 -27.86 0.38 -18.05
CA ASN A 670 -28.55 1.56 -18.59
C ASN A 670 -30.05 1.54 -18.32
N LYS A 671 -30.69 0.37 -18.43
CA LYS A 671 -32.13 0.22 -18.15
C LYS A 671 -32.45 0.50 -16.69
N LEU A 672 -31.64 -0.01 -15.74
CA LEU A 672 -31.79 0.23 -14.31
C LEU A 672 -31.66 1.72 -13.97
N ILE A 673 -30.55 2.37 -14.38
CA ILE A 673 -30.30 3.79 -14.13
C ILE A 673 -31.40 4.67 -14.72
N ARG A 674 -31.82 4.40 -15.96
CA ARG A 674 -32.90 5.17 -16.61
C ARG A 674 -34.23 5.02 -15.89
N LEU A 675 -34.57 3.81 -15.43
CA LEU A 675 -35.82 3.56 -14.72
C LEU A 675 -35.81 4.16 -13.32
N ALA A 676 -34.68 4.11 -12.61
CA ALA A 676 -34.50 4.76 -11.31
C ALA A 676 -34.65 6.29 -11.44
N LYS A 677 -33.97 6.93 -12.40
CA LYS A 677 -34.12 8.38 -12.66
C LYS A 677 -35.56 8.77 -13.04
N LYS A 678 -36.26 7.90 -13.78
CA LYS A 678 -37.68 8.12 -14.10
C LYS A 678 -38.57 7.98 -12.86
N HIS A 679 -38.34 6.96 -12.03
CA HIS A 679 -39.11 6.72 -10.81
C HIS A 679 -38.96 7.88 -9.82
N HIS A 680 -37.74 8.41 -9.67
CA HIS A 680 -37.46 9.61 -8.85
C HIS A 680 -38.20 10.86 -9.36
N ALA A 681 -38.28 11.05 -10.68
CA ALA A 681 -39.03 12.16 -11.28
C ALA A 681 -40.55 12.02 -11.06
N ASP A 682 -41.07 10.80 -11.18
CA ASP A 682 -42.50 10.49 -10.96
C ASP A 682 -42.87 10.61 -9.47
N SER A 683 -41.97 10.28 -8.52
CA SER A 683 -42.20 10.46 -7.07
C SER A 683 -42.05 11.90 -6.58
N SER A 684 -41.36 12.76 -7.34
CA SER A 684 -41.21 14.19 -7.02
C SER A 684 -42.38 15.05 -7.52
N THR A 685 -43.31 14.48 -8.30
CA THR A 685 -44.44 15.18 -8.93
C THR A 685 -45.81 14.76 -8.38
N ALA A 686 -45.85 13.76 -7.50
CA ALA A 686 -47.01 13.32 -6.74
C ALA A 686 -46.93 13.86 -5.30
#